data_AF-A0A1S6U7I6-F1
#
_entry.id   AF-A0A1S6U7I6-F1
#
_cell.length_a   1.000
_cell.length_b   1.000
_cell.length_c   1.000
_cell.angle_alpha   90.00
_cell.angle_beta   90.00
_cell.angle_gamma   90.00
#
_symmetry.space_group_name_H-M   'P 1'
#
loop_
_entity.id
_entity.type
_entity.pdbx_description
1 polymer ?
#
loop_
_entity_poly.entity_id
_entity_poly.type
_entity_poly.pdbx_seq_one_letter_code
_entity_poly.pdbx_strand_id
1 'polypeptide(L)'
;MRITNQWKYAQTMYDYQRGMQGVQKHHMQLSSGLKIQKSYEAAGTYSDAMRLDYEITTLEQVTEATSKSQNFSKNSDKSLQEFSKQLENFKVKLVQAASGVHDTTSLGAIANDLEGIKNHLMNIANTSINGQFLFSGSAVDTKPISQNGSYNGNEENMTTISGSKIDIPFNLNGFDLFLGKDNDYHKTITTNVRLTDQTKKDAKENPKYLNEESTLKNLIGLNYVKDKNGLDQDHDFVDKNIKFPNTFFYLQGTKTDGTTFTSKFSLTAESTMRGFMDKIGQEFGNTATSKVVDVNINNDGQIVVKDLTKGSQNLNMSLVGATQIVDNKAGLPGKVADDPANVEDLATLEKKFDNKLIHITDFTKNIYKDQSGKTVDSFDFDKVRLEKKDNTLTTNVSQINRFTGEFAKDSTRLSEVAGAESLYPHIRNKPDGYDIDNEEINLKINSRNGVEYDIKVNLGTKNPSKPVSFSIKGKNPDGSNPFEPDKDRNLVVYNSDEFGQYPTQTDDFTYRQLMDIIGMVASDNIPEQKNLEKDIKIATKDGLEKRKENYEEYKRSIDKSKGAIDVNLDHRGRIVVTDKTQSVTNIDVAIYNDKESGKFFGDSTGNAQDTKQGKGSIFSFMQNNAQAIDEPSIDIFKDLEKMIYAVRNGFQRSDSKNADPRNNGVQGAIERIDHIMDHINKEKVKIGSYTNLLKETNERASLMKVNVASVKSEVIDADYAESYLSLTQKMMSYQAMLQATSKINQLSLLNYM
;
A
#
# COMPACT_ATOMS: atom_id res chain seq x y z
N MET A 1 30.23 52.47 -83.86
CA MET A 1 28.85 52.77 -83.40
C MET A 1 27.90 51.55 -83.36
N ARG A 2 28.19 50.41 -84.02
CA ARG A 2 27.31 49.21 -83.98
C ARG A 2 27.27 48.49 -82.61
N ILE A 3 28.41 48.46 -81.90
CA ILE A 3 28.52 47.84 -80.57
C ILE A 3 27.83 48.70 -79.48
N THR A 4 27.92 50.03 -79.57
CA THR A 4 27.31 50.96 -78.60
C THR A 4 25.78 50.94 -78.65
N ASN A 5 25.18 50.80 -79.83
CA ASN A 5 23.72 50.71 -79.99
C ASN A 5 23.17 49.36 -79.52
N GLN A 6 23.86 48.25 -79.79
CA GLN A 6 23.51 46.93 -79.24
C GLN A 6 23.65 46.90 -77.72
N TRP A 7 24.70 47.50 -77.16
CA TRP A 7 24.87 47.62 -75.72
C TRP A 7 23.79 48.50 -75.06
N LYS A 8 23.44 49.66 -75.65
CA LYS A 8 22.33 50.51 -75.16
C LYS A 8 20.98 49.80 -75.22
N TYR A 9 20.71 49.05 -76.29
CA TYR A 9 19.49 48.26 -76.41
C TYR A 9 19.45 47.12 -75.38
N ALA A 10 20.55 46.39 -75.21
CA ALA A 10 20.66 45.35 -74.19
C ALA A 10 20.51 45.91 -72.77
N GLN A 11 21.12 47.08 -72.49
CA GLN A 11 20.97 47.79 -71.22
C GLN A 11 19.51 48.24 -70.99
N THR A 12 18.86 48.79 -72.03
CA THR A 12 17.45 49.22 -71.95
C THR A 12 16.52 48.03 -71.75
N MET A 13 16.77 46.91 -72.42
CA MET A 13 16.00 45.67 -72.24
C MET A 13 16.21 45.07 -70.85
N TYR A 14 17.43 45.12 -70.32
CA TYR A 14 17.75 44.73 -68.95
C TYR A 14 17.03 45.62 -67.93
N ASP A 15 17.04 46.94 -68.13
CA ASP A 15 16.33 47.90 -67.28
C ASP A 15 14.80 47.73 -67.37
N TYR A 16 14.27 47.40 -68.55
CA TYR A 16 12.87 47.04 -68.77
C TYR A 16 12.48 45.76 -68.01
N GLN A 17 13.27 44.70 -68.13
CA GLN A 17 13.04 43.44 -67.42
C GLN A 17 13.14 43.65 -65.91
N ARG A 18 14.09 44.46 -65.43
CA ARG A 18 14.25 44.83 -64.02
C ARG A 18 13.06 45.67 -63.51
N GLY A 19 12.57 46.60 -64.31
CA GLY A 19 11.38 47.40 -64.01
C GLY A 19 10.11 46.55 -63.90
N MET A 20 9.93 45.61 -64.84
CA MET A 20 8.82 44.66 -64.83
C MET A 20 8.87 43.75 -63.59
N GLN A 21 10.05 43.23 -63.23
CA GLN A 21 10.24 42.44 -62.01
C GLN A 21 9.92 43.25 -60.74
N GLY A 22 10.29 44.54 -60.71
CA GLY A 22 9.96 45.44 -59.60
C GLY A 22 8.45 45.68 -59.45
N VAL A 23 7.73 45.91 -60.56
CA VAL A 23 6.27 46.05 -60.56
C VAL A 23 5.60 44.75 -60.09
N GLN A 24 6.02 43.61 -60.64
CA GLN A 24 5.52 42.29 -60.24
C GLN A 24 5.75 42.02 -58.74
N LYS A 25 6.93 42.36 -58.21
CA LYS A 25 7.23 42.21 -56.78
C LYS A 25 6.27 43.01 -55.89
N HIS A 26 6.11 44.30 -56.14
CA HIS A 26 5.23 45.13 -55.31
C HIS A 26 3.75 44.79 -55.51
N HIS A 27 3.36 44.34 -56.70
CA HIS A 27 2.02 43.80 -56.96
C HIS A 27 1.77 42.53 -56.14
N MET A 28 2.76 41.62 -56.09
CA MET A 28 2.70 40.42 -55.26
C MET A 28 2.68 40.74 -53.75
N GLN A 29 3.46 41.71 -53.28
CA GLN A 29 3.41 42.18 -51.89
C GLN A 29 2.01 42.71 -51.53
N LEU A 30 1.42 43.53 -52.40
CA LEU A 30 0.07 44.07 -52.20
C LEU A 30 -1.01 42.96 -52.25
N SER A 31 -0.86 42.00 -53.16
CA SER A 31 -1.80 40.88 -53.30
C SER A 31 -1.70 39.87 -52.16
N SER A 32 -0.51 39.65 -51.61
CA SER A 32 -0.28 38.68 -50.53
C SER A 32 -0.39 39.27 -49.13
N GLY A 33 -0.30 40.60 -49.00
CA GLY A 33 -0.22 41.28 -47.72
C GLY A 33 1.11 41.10 -47.00
N LEU A 34 2.10 40.41 -47.61
CA LEU A 34 3.40 40.11 -47.00
C LEU A 34 4.51 40.94 -47.65
N LYS A 35 5.41 41.47 -46.82
CA LYS A 35 6.61 42.22 -47.21
C LYS A 35 7.61 41.34 -47.97
N ILE A 36 7.67 40.06 -47.64
CA ILE A 36 8.51 39.06 -48.33
C ILE A 36 7.70 37.80 -48.63
N GLN A 37 7.98 37.17 -49.77
CA GLN A 37 7.40 35.89 -50.16
C GLN A 37 8.44 34.77 -50.27
N LYS A 38 9.70 35.11 -50.54
CA LYS A 38 10.77 34.13 -50.76
C LYS A 38 11.96 34.41 -49.85
N SER A 39 12.66 33.35 -49.45
CA SER A 39 13.80 33.41 -48.53
C SER A 39 14.96 34.27 -49.03
N TYR A 40 15.17 34.34 -50.35
CA TYR A 40 16.22 35.15 -50.96
C TYR A 40 15.93 36.66 -50.93
N GLU A 41 14.69 37.09 -50.65
CA GLU A 41 14.33 38.51 -50.65
C GLU A 41 14.81 39.24 -49.39
N ALA A 42 14.79 38.56 -48.25
CA ALA A 42 15.40 39.00 -47.00
C ALA A 42 15.61 37.80 -46.06
N ALA A 43 16.83 37.25 -46.06
CA ALA A 43 17.14 36.04 -45.31
C ALA A 43 16.91 36.19 -43.79
N GLY A 44 17.22 37.36 -43.21
CA GLY A 44 17.00 37.65 -41.79
C GLY A 44 15.52 37.65 -41.41
N THR A 45 14.71 38.48 -42.08
CA THR A 45 13.25 38.55 -41.88
C THR A 45 12.57 37.20 -42.12
N TYR A 46 13.01 36.45 -43.13
CA TYR A 46 12.51 35.11 -43.40
C TYR A 46 12.84 34.13 -42.26
N SER A 47 14.09 34.16 -41.76
CA SER A 47 14.51 33.33 -40.62
C SER A 47 13.74 33.66 -39.34
N ASP A 48 13.51 34.94 -39.07
CA ASP A 48 12.70 35.38 -37.92
C ASP A 48 11.24 34.94 -38.07
N ALA A 49 10.66 35.10 -39.26
CA ALA A 49 9.30 34.64 -39.53
C ALA A 49 9.17 33.11 -39.36
N MET A 50 10.13 32.31 -39.84
CA MET A 50 10.15 30.86 -39.63
C MET A 50 10.25 30.50 -38.14
N ARG A 51 11.08 31.21 -37.37
CA ARG A 51 11.18 31.00 -35.92
C ARG A 51 9.85 31.30 -35.22
N LEU A 52 9.23 32.44 -35.56
CA LEU A 52 7.94 32.84 -35.00
C LEU A 52 6.81 31.87 -35.41
N ASP A 53 6.83 31.36 -36.65
CA ASP A 53 5.87 30.33 -37.10
C ASP A 53 6.02 29.01 -36.35
N TYR A 54 7.26 28.58 -36.12
CA TYR A 54 7.53 27.44 -35.27
C TYR A 54 7.01 27.67 -33.84
N GLU A 55 7.22 28.86 -33.29
CA GLU A 55 6.71 29.24 -31.96
C GLU A 55 5.17 29.26 -31.91
N ILE A 56 4.48 29.82 -32.90
CA ILE A 56 3.01 29.78 -33.02
C ILE A 56 2.51 28.34 -33.07
N THR A 57 3.14 27.49 -33.89
CA THR A 57 2.76 26.08 -34.07
C THR A 57 2.94 25.29 -32.77
N THR A 58 4.05 25.50 -32.07
CA THR A 58 4.30 24.86 -30.77
C THR A 58 3.32 25.33 -29.71
N LEU A 59 3.00 26.63 -29.66
CA LEU A 59 1.98 27.17 -28.75
C LEU A 59 0.59 26.62 -29.08
N GLU A 60 0.26 26.45 -30.36
CA GLU A 60 -0.99 25.81 -30.79
C GLU A 60 -1.09 24.36 -30.29
N GLN A 61 -0.03 23.56 -30.48
CA GLN A 61 0.03 22.20 -29.92
C GLN A 61 -0.15 22.18 -28.41
N VAL A 62 0.48 23.12 -27.68
CA VAL A 62 0.29 23.25 -26.22
C VAL A 62 -1.16 23.60 -25.89
N THR A 63 -1.79 24.54 -26.60
CA THR A 63 -3.21 24.89 -26.36
C THR A 63 -4.15 23.72 -26.61
N GLU A 64 -3.92 22.92 -27.66
CA GLU A 64 -4.75 21.74 -27.95
C GLU A 64 -4.54 20.64 -26.91
N ALA A 65 -3.29 20.33 -26.57
CA ALA A 65 -2.94 19.28 -25.60
C ALA A 65 -3.46 19.61 -24.20
N THR A 66 -3.28 20.86 -23.75
CA THR A 66 -3.80 21.33 -22.45
C THR A 66 -5.32 21.40 -22.43
N SER A 67 -5.99 21.75 -23.55
CA SER A 67 -7.46 21.73 -23.62
C SER A 67 -8.03 20.31 -23.50
N LYS A 68 -7.44 19.33 -24.19
CA LYS A 68 -7.80 17.91 -24.06
C LYS A 68 -7.60 17.41 -22.62
N SER A 69 -6.44 17.72 -22.04
CA SER A 69 -6.09 17.37 -20.66
C SER A 69 -7.03 18.01 -19.64
N GLN A 70 -7.38 19.29 -19.84
CA GLN A 70 -8.35 20.00 -19.01
C GLN A 70 -9.74 19.35 -19.08
N ASN A 71 -10.18 18.92 -20.27
CA ASN A 71 -11.45 18.22 -20.40
C ASN A 71 -11.44 16.87 -19.67
N PHE A 72 -10.36 16.10 -19.76
CA PHE A 72 -10.19 14.86 -19.00
C PHE A 72 -10.23 15.11 -17.48
N SER A 73 -9.46 16.09 -17.01
CA SER A 73 -9.38 16.46 -15.60
C SER A 73 -10.73 16.95 -15.04
N LYS A 74 -11.45 17.81 -15.78
CA LYS A 74 -12.81 18.27 -15.42
C LYS A 74 -13.82 17.13 -15.33
N ASN A 75 -13.74 16.16 -16.23
CA ASN A 75 -14.65 15.02 -16.19
C ASN A 75 -14.33 14.07 -15.03
N SER A 76 -13.05 13.94 -14.68
CA SER A 76 -12.60 13.21 -13.49
C SER A 76 -13.11 13.89 -12.22
N ASP A 77 -12.97 15.22 -12.11
CA ASP A 77 -13.51 16.02 -10.99
C ASP A 77 -15.03 15.86 -10.86
N LYS A 78 -15.80 15.98 -11.95
CA LYS A 78 -17.26 15.73 -11.93
C LYS A 78 -17.61 14.31 -11.46
N SER A 79 -16.85 13.31 -11.89
CA SER A 79 -17.08 11.93 -11.47
C SER A 79 -16.78 11.74 -9.97
N LEU A 80 -15.72 12.37 -9.45
CA LEU A 80 -15.42 12.38 -8.02
C LEU A 80 -16.44 13.17 -7.19
N GLN A 81 -17.04 14.22 -7.74
CA GLN A 81 -18.13 14.95 -7.07
C GLN A 81 -19.34 14.03 -6.83
N GLU A 82 -19.73 13.26 -7.84
CA GLU A 82 -20.81 12.27 -7.68
C GLU A 82 -20.38 11.13 -6.74
N PHE A 83 -19.13 10.65 -6.84
CA PHE A 83 -18.59 9.63 -5.94
C PHE A 83 -18.65 10.07 -4.46
N SER A 84 -18.19 11.29 -4.17
CA SER A 84 -18.23 11.90 -2.84
C SER A 84 -19.66 12.01 -2.30
N LYS A 85 -20.62 12.43 -3.13
CA LYS A 85 -22.04 12.48 -2.76
C LYS A 85 -22.62 11.10 -2.46
N GLN A 86 -22.25 10.08 -3.23
CA GLN A 86 -22.71 8.71 -2.97
C GLN A 86 -22.08 8.11 -1.71
N LEU A 87 -20.83 8.45 -1.38
CA LEU A 87 -20.24 8.11 -0.08
C LEU A 87 -20.95 8.81 1.09
N GLU A 88 -21.36 10.07 0.92
CA GLU A 88 -22.16 10.77 1.93
C GLU A 88 -23.50 10.05 2.16
N ASN A 89 -24.20 9.66 1.08
CA ASN A 89 -25.42 8.84 1.17
C ASN A 89 -25.16 7.51 1.87
N PHE A 90 -24.03 6.84 1.56
CA PHE A 90 -23.62 5.61 2.22
C PHE A 90 -23.44 5.82 3.73
N LYS A 91 -22.73 6.88 4.12
CA LYS A 91 -22.53 7.26 5.53
C LYS A 91 -23.87 7.52 6.24
N VAL A 92 -24.80 8.25 5.61
CA VAL A 92 -26.12 8.51 6.20
C VAL A 92 -26.88 7.20 6.47
N LYS A 93 -26.86 6.25 5.53
CA LYS A 93 -27.46 4.92 5.69
C LYS A 93 -26.75 4.08 6.75
N LEU A 94 -25.43 4.20 6.86
CA LEU A 94 -24.64 3.53 7.89
C LEU A 94 -24.99 4.08 9.29
N VAL A 95 -25.08 5.40 9.44
CA VAL A 95 -25.52 6.04 10.68
C VAL A 95 -26.98 5.66 11.00
N GLN A 96 -27.85 5.56 9.99
CA GLN A 96 -29.21 5.05 10.17
C GLN A 96 -29.20 3.61 10.73
N ALA A 97 -28.36 2.72 10.20
CA ALA A 97 -28.20 1.34 10.70
C ALA A 97 -27.62 1.29 12.12
N ALA A 98 -26.78 2.26 12.47
CA ALA A 98 -26.23 2.42 13.82
C ALA A 98 -27.26 2.93 14.83
N SER A 99 -28.26 3.69 14.35
CA SER A 99 -29.29 4.29 15.18
C SER A 99 -30.42 3.31 15.52
N GLY A 100 -30.90 3.30 16.76
CA GLY A 100 -32.16 2.64 17.15
C GLY A 100 -32.15 1.11 17.19
N VAL A 101 -33.27 0.54 17.65
CA VAL A 101 -33.52 -0.90 17.66
C VAL A 101 -34.07 -1.30 16.29
N HIS A 102 -33.19 -1.70 15.38
CA HIS A 102 -33.61 -2.33 14.12
C HIS A 102 -33.78 -3.84 14.32
N ASP A 103 -34.81 -4.41 13.70
CA ASP A 103 -34.87 -5.86 13.54
C ASP A 103 -33.98 -6.33 12.38
N THR A 104 -33.79 -7.65 12.28
CA THR A 104 -32.94 -8.26 11.25
C THR A 104 -33.44 -7.99 9.83
N THR A 105 -34.76 -7.82 9.66
CA THR A 105 -35.36 -7.53 8.35
C THR A 105 -35.05 -6.11 7.91
N SER A 106 -35.17 -5.14 8.81
CA SER A 106 -34.86 -3.72 8.59
C SER A 106 -33.37 -3.53 8.29
N LEU A 107 -32.49 -4.20 9.04
CA LEU A 107 -31.05 -4.21 8.77
C LEU A 107 -30.71 -4.86 7.43
N GLY A 108 -31.39 -5.96 7.08
CA GLY A 108 -31.25 -6.59 5.76
C GLY A 108 -31.63 -5.64 4.62
N ALA A 109 -32.72 -4.87 4.78
CA ALA A 109 -33.13 -3.86 3.80
C ALA A 109 -32.11 -2.73 3.68
N ILE A 110 -31.61 -2.18 4.80
CA ILE A 110 -30.56 -1.14 4.78
C ILE A 110 -29.27 -1.69 4.15
N ALA A 111 -28.88 -2.93 4.46
CA ALA A 111 -27.72 -3.56 3.84
C ALA A 111 -27.88 -3.71 2.31
N ASN A 112 -29.08 -3.98 1.82
CA ASN A 112 -29.35 -4.04 0.38
C ASN A 112 -29.29 -2.65 -0.27
N ASP A 113 -29.78 -1.61 0.41
CA ASP A 113 -29.60 -0.22 -0.05
C ASP A 113 -28.12 0.15 -0.13
N LEU A 114 -27.33 -0.17 0.90
CA LEU A 114 -25.89 0.08 0.95
C LEU A 114 -25.15 -0.69 -0.16
N GLU A 115 -25.53 -1.93 -0.43
CA GLU A 115 -25.01 -2.72 -1.55
C GLU A 115 -25.32 -2.05 -2.90
N GLY A 116 -26.53 -1.50 -3.05
CA GLY A 116 -26.92 -0.70 -4.22
C GLY A 116 -26.04 0.55 -4.39
N ILE A 117 -25.77 1.27 -3.30
CA ILE A 117 -24.88 2.45 -3.32
C ILE A 117 -23.44 2.04 -3.66
N LYS A 118 -22.91 0.96 -3.07
CA LYS A 118 -21.59 0.41 -3.41
C LYS A 118 -21.48 0.09 -4.91
N ASN A 119 -22.49 -0.59 -5.47
CA ASN A 119 -22.53 -0.91 -6.89
C ASN A 119 -22.57 0.36 -7.76
N HIS A 120 -23.28 1.40 -7.30
CA HIS A 120 -23.26 2.69 -7.99
C HIS A 120 -21.89 3.37 -7.93
N LEU A 121 -21.21 3.35 -6.78
CA LEU A 121 -19.84 3.83 -6.61
C LEU A 121 -18.87 3.09 -7.55
N MET A 122 -19.00 1.76 -7.68
CA MET A 122 -18.21 0.97 -8.64
C MET A 122 -18.48 1.37 -10.10
N ASN A 123 -19.72 1.74 -10.45
CA ASN A 123 -20.04 2.24 -11.78
C ASN A 123 -19.40 3.61 -12.04
N ILE A 124 -19.41 4.51 -11.05
CA ILE A 124 -18.75 5.82 -11.14
C ILE A 124 -17.24 5.65 -11.28
N ALA A 125 -16.62 4.76 -10.49
CA ALA A 125 -15.20 4.42 -10.59
C ALA A 125 -14.81 3.82 -11.95
N ASN A 126 -15.76 3.21 -12.67
CA ASN A 126 -15.57 2.66 -14.01
C ASN A 126 -16.06 3.62 -15.12
N THR A 127 -16.19 4.92 -14.84
CA THR A 127 -16.58 5.90 -15.86
C THR A 127 -15.53 5.98 -16.96
N SER A 128 -15.98 5.95 -18.21
CA SER A 128 -15.14 6.06 -19.40
C SER A 128 -15.59 7.19 -20.33
N ILE A 129 -14.64 7.85 -20.99
CA ILE A 129 -14.89 8.87 -22.00
C ILE A 129 -14.14 8.48 -23.26
N ASN A 130 -14.86 8.39 -24.39
CA ASN A 130 -14.30 7.95 -25.68
C ASN A 130 -13.58 6.60 -25.60
N GLY A 131 -14.07 5.68 -24.75
CA GLY A 131 -13.45 4.37 -24.51
C GLY A 131 -12.29 4.36 -23.51
N GLN A 132 -11.85 5.53 -23.03
CA GLN A 132 -10.77 5.68 -22.06
C GLN A 132 -11.35 5.80 -20.63
N PHE A 133 -10.95 4.90 -19.74
CA PHE A 133 -11.33 4.96 -18.33
C PHE A 133 -10.61 6.11 -17.61
N LEU A 134 -11.36 6.82 -16.75
CA LEU A 134 -10.84 8.02 -16.08
C LEU A 134 -9.87 7.71 -14.94
N PHE A 135 -10.04 6.55 -14.29
CA PHE A 135 -9.36 6.18 -13.05
C PHE A 135 -8.51 4.92 -13.19
N SER A 136 -7.98 4.59 -14.37
CA SER A 136 -7.07 3.43 -14.56
C SER A 136 -5.59 3.81 -14.65
N GLY A 137 -5.25 5.07 -14.32
CA GLY A 137 -3.90 5.61 -14.52
C GLY A 137 -3.61 5.81 -16.02
N SER A 138 -2.45 5.35 -16.50
CA SER A 138 -2.12 5.36 -17.93
C SER A 138 -2.71 4.17 -18.71
N ALA A 139 -3.20 3.14 -18.01
CA ALA A 139 -3.85 1.97 -18.62
C ALA A 139 -5.31 2.25 -18.99
N VAL A 140 -5.55 3.27 -19.81
CA VAL A 140 -6.89 3.81 -20.15
C VAL A 140 -7.86 2.80 -20.76
N ASP A 141 -7.37 1.70 -21.33
CA ASP A 141 -8.18 0.64 -21.93
C ASP A 141 -8.57 -0.47 -20.93
N THR A 142 -8.09 -0.40 -19.69
CA THR A 142 -8.36 -1.39 -18.65
C THR A 142 -9.42 -0.88 -17.69
N LYS A 143 -10.47 -1.68 -17.49
CA LYS A 143 -11.54 -1.35 -16.54
C LYS A 143 -10.97 -1.24 -15.11
N PRO A 144 -11.07 -0.08 -14.43
CA PRO A 144 -10.43 0.16 -13.14
C PRO A 144 -10.82 -0.84 -12.06
N ILE A 145 -12.13 -1.05 -11.85
CA ILE A 145 -12.66 -1.85 -10.74
C ILE A 145 -13.41 -3.07 -11.28
N SER A 146 -12.96 -4.27 -10.88
CA SER A 146 -13.63 -5.54 -11.18
C SER A 146 -14.84 -5.78 -10.27
N GLN A 147 -15.64 -6.80 -10.60
CA GLN A 147 -16.87 -7.10 -9.85
C GLN A 147 -16.64 -7.48 -8.38
N ASN A 148 -15.45 -7.99 -8.05
CA ASN A 148 -15.03 -8.29 -6.67
C ASN A 148 -14.43 -7.08 -5.93
N GLY A 149 -14.47 -5.87 -6.52
CA GLY A 149 -13.93 -4.65 -5.91
C GLY A 149 -12.42 -4.47 -6.03
N SER A 150 -11.70 -5.39 -6.70
CA SER A 150 -10.26 -5.25 -6.93
C SER A 150 -9.94 -4.20 -8.00
N TYR A 151 -8.85 -3.46 -7.79
CA TYR A 151 -8.32 -2.50 -8.76
C TYR A 151 -7.41 -3.18 -9.78
N ASN A 152 -7.59 -2.87 -11.07
CA ASN A 152 -6.85 -3.47 -12.19
C ASN A 152 -6.10 -2.43 -13.05
N GLY A 153 -6.15 -1.15 -12.69
CA GLY A 153 -5.36 -0.11 -13.35
C GLY A 153 -3.91 -0.08 -12.86
N ASN A 154 -3.15 0.94 -13.29
CA ASN A 154 -1.78 1.14 -12.82
C ASN A 154 -1.64 2.38 -11.92
N GLU A 155 -0.45 2.56 -11.34
CA GLU A 155 -0.05 3.67 -10.47
C GLU A 155 0.44 4.90 -11.26
N GLU A 156 0.43 4.84 -12.60
CA GLU A 156 1.07 5.83 -13.45
C GLU A 156 0.15 7.04 -13.74
N ASN A 157 0.73 8.24 -13.64
CA ASN A 157 0.06 9.48 -14.00
C ASN A 157 0.28 9.80 -15.49
N MET A 158 -0.76 10.32 -16.13
CA MET A 158 -0.72 10.88 -17.47
C MET A 158 -0.37 12.36 -17.39
N THR A 159 0.59 12.79 -18.20
CA THR A 159 1.05 14.18 -18.24
C THR A 159 0.82 14.80 -19.60
N THR A 160 0.74 16.14 -19.62
CA THR A 160 0.72 16.94 -20.85
C THR A 160 1.80 18.01 -20.81
N ILE A 161 2.26 18.39 -22.00
CA ILE A 161 3.32 19.38 -22.16
C ILE A 161 2.75 20.80 -21.96
N SER A 162 3.41 21.59 -21.12
CA SER A 162 3.09 23.01 -20.84
C SER A 162 3.93 24.01 -21.66
N GLY A 163 4.80 23.53 -22.55
CA GLY A 163 5.98 24.25 -23.05
C GLY A 163 7.22 23.92 -22.21
N SER A 164 8.35 24.64 -22.38
CA SER A 164 9.62 24.59 -21.61
C SER A 164 10.03 23.27 -20.89
N LYS A 165 9.65 22.10 -21.44
CA LYS A 165 9.81 20.76 -20.84
C LYS A 165 9.21 20.59 -19.43
N ILE A 166 8.13 21.30 -19.11
CA ILE A 166 7.37 21.06 -17.87
C ILE A 166 6.15 20.21 -18.22
N ASP A 167 6.08 19.03 -17.59
CA ASP A 167 4.96 18.10 -17.71
C ASP A 167 3.97 18.34 -16.57
N ILE A 168 2.70 18.54 -16.92
CA ILE A 168 1.60 18.74 -15.97
C ILE A 168 0.77 17.45 -15.91
N PRO A 169 0.63 16.80 -14.74
CA PRO A 169 -0.30 15.69 -14.58
C PRO A 169 -1.75 16.18 -14.73
N PHE A 170 -2.61 15.41 -15.39
CA PHE A 170 -4.00 15.81 -15.62
C PHE A 170 -5.04 14.77 -15.18
N ASN A 171 -4.62 13.55 -14.86
CA ASN A 171 -5.46 12.50 -14.27
C ASN A 171 -5.05 12.25 -12.80
N LEU A 172 -5.90 11.50 -12.10
CA LEU A 172 -5.49 10.77 -10.90
C LEU A 172 -5.21 9.32 -11.32
N ASN A 173 -4.14 8.73 -10.82
CA ASN A 173 -4.03 7.28 -10.86
C ASN A 173 -5.13 6.69 -9.96
N GLY A 174 -5.73 5.56 -10.38
CA GLY A 174 -6.78 4.93 -9.58
C GLY A 174 -6.24 4.20 -8.36
N PHE A 175 -4.94 3.88 -8.35
CA PHE A 175 -4.32 3.19 -7.24
C PHE A 175 -4.31 4.09 -5.99
N ASP A 176 -3.80 5.32 -6.09
CA ASP A 176 -3.81 6.27 -4.96
C ASP A 176 -5.25 6.58 -4.54
N LEU A 177 -6.18 6.66 -5.49
CA LEU A 177 -7.58 6.98 -5.21
C LEU A 177 -8.35 5.88 -4.48
N PHE A 178 -8.14 4.61 -4.84
CA PHE A 178 -8.94 3.49 -4.30
C PHE A 178 -8.20 2.65 -3.27
N LEU A 179 -6.87 2.60 -3.36
CA LEU A 179 -5.97 1.74 -2.58
C LEU A 179 -4.84 2.53 -1.87
N GLY A 180 -4.90 3.86 -1.89
CA GLY A 180 -3.82 4.74 -1.43
C GLY A 180 -3.61 4.74 0.09
N LYS A 181 -2.74 5.66 0.52
CA LYS A 181 -2.36 5.83 1.91
C LYS A 181 -2.39 7.31 2.30
N ASP A 182 -3.08 7.59 3.40
CA ASP A 182 -3.16 8.93 4.00
C ASP A 182 -2.17 9.05 5.18
N ASN A 183 -1.11 9.83 4.96
CA ASN A 183 -0.02 9.97 5.95
C ASN A 183 -0.38 10.83 7.17
N ASP A 184 -1.56 11.46 7.19
CA ASP A 184 -2.06 12.27 8.30
C ASP A 184 -2.98 11.50 9.26
N TYR A 185 -3.40 10.29 8.89
CA TYR A 185 -4.19 9.40 9.74
C TYR A 185 -3.33 8.55 10.66
N HIS A 186 -4.00 7.97 11.66
CA HIS A 186 -3.40 7.17 12.71
C HIS A 186 -3.97 5.76 12.68
N LYS A 187 -3.13 4.75 12.96
CA LYS A 187 -3.65 3.39 13.17
C LYS A 187 -4.29 3.29 14.56
N THR A 188 -5.52 2.79 14.59
CA THR A 188 -6.26 2.54 15.83
C THR A 188 -6.66 1.08 15.88
N ILE A 189 -6.29 0.40 16.96
CA ILE A 189 -6.60 -1.02 17.18
C ILE A 189 -7.50 -1.21 18.41
N THR A 190 -8.29 -2.27 18.43
CA THR A 190 -9.17 -2.62 19.55
C THR A 190 -9.20 -4.12 19.82
N THR A 191 -9.35 -4.45 21.10
CA THR A 191 -9.70 -5.80 21.56
C THR A 191 -11.17 -6.09 21.29
N ASN A 192 -11.54 -7.31 20.92
CA ASN A 192 -12.94 -7.63 20.63
C ASN A 192 -13.70 -8.32 21.76
N VAL A 193 -13.05 -8.64 22.89
CA VAL A 193 -13.75 -9.17 24.07
C VAL A 193 -14.31 -8.02 24.90
N ARG A 194 -15.62 -8.04 25.15
CA ARG A 194 -16.30 -7.05 26.01
C ARG A 194 -16.07 -7.39 27.48
N LEU A 195 -15.32 -6.54 28.19
CA LEU A 195 -15.00 -6.78 29.59
C LEU A 195 -16.14 -6.29 30.48
N THR A 196 -16.73 -7.21 31.24
CA THR A 196 -17.84 -6.93 32.16
C THR A 196 -17.41 -7.14 33.61
N ASP A 197 -18.06 -6.42 34.52
CA ASP A 197 -17.91 -6.59 35.96
C ASP A 197 -18.41 -7.98 36.39
N GLN A 198 -17.48 -8.86 36.76
CA GLN A 198 -17.71 -10.23 37.20
C GLN A 198 -17.99 -10.32 38.72
N THR A 199 -17.98 -9.21 39.47
CA THR A 199 -18.18 -9.24 40.93
C THR A 199 -19.63 -9.12 41.34
N LYS A 200 -20.60 -9.20 40.42
CA LYS A 200 -22.03 -9.15 40.78
C LYS A 200 -22.78 -10.39 40.34
N LYS A 201 -23.75 -10.82 41.14
CA LYS A 201 -24.59 -11.99 40.81
C LYS A 201 -25.41 -11.80 39.53
N ASP A 202 -25.85 -10.56 39.27
CA ASP A 202 -26.64 -10.17 38.11
C ASP A 202 -25.82 -9.94 36.84
N ALA A 203 -24.48 -10.06 36.88
CA ALA A 203 -23.61 -9.79 35.74
C ALA A 203 -23.94 -10.60 34.47
N LYS A 204 -24.62 -11.75 34.61
CA LYS A 204 -25.09 -12.57 33.48
C LYS A 204 -26.39 -12.05 32.85
N GLU A 205 -27.25 -11.40 33.62
CA GLU A 205 -28.57 -10.91 33.18
C GLU A 205 -28.53 -9.43 32.80
N ASN A 206 -27.73 -8.63 33.51
CA ASN A 206 -27.50 -7.21 33.27
C ASN A 206 -26.00 -6.88 33.32
N PRO A 207 -25.26 -7.16 32.24
CA PRO A 207 -23.82 -6.96 32.22
C PRO A 207 -23.47 -5.47 32.35
N LYS A 208 -22.77 -5.12 33.43
CA LYS A 208 -22.13 -3.80 33.57
C LYS A 208 -20.73 -3.87 32.95
N TYR A 209 -20.48 -3.10 31.90
CA TYR A 209 -19.15 -3.04 31.29
C TYR A 209 -18.15 -2.28 32.18
N LEU A 210 -16.88 -2.71 32.12
CA LEU A 210 -15.81 -2.03 32.84
C LEU A 210 -15.52 -0.66 32.24
N ASN A 211 -15.14 0.27 33.10
CA ASN A 211 -14.68 1.61 32.73
C ASN A 211 -13.32 1.90 33.40
N GLU A 212 -12.76 3.09 33.18
CA GLU A 212 -11.45 3.48 33.72
C GLU A 212 -11.33 3.41 35.25
N GLU A 213 -12.44 3.59 35.97
CA GLU A 213 -12.50 3.57 37.44
C GLU A 213 -12.66 2.16 38.01
N SER A 214 -13.07 1.21 37.18
CA SER A 214 -13.22 -0.19 37.58
C SER A 214 -11.86 -0.77 37.96
N THR A 215 -11.84 -1.78 38.84
CA THR A 215 -10.61 -2.40 39.33
C THR A 215 -10.40 -3.79 38.74
N LEU A 216 -9.17 -4.32 38.78
CA LEU A 216 -8.88 -5.66 38.24
C LEU A 216 -9.64 -6.78 38.96
N LYS A 217 -10.03 -6.61 40.23
CA LYS A 217 -10.97 -7.55 40.87
C LYS A 217 -12.33 -7.60 40.19
N ASN A 218 -12.82 -6.48 39.61
CA ASN A 218 -14.06 -6.46 38.83
C ASN A 218 -13.92 -7.27 37.54
N LEU A 219 -12.72 -7.29 36.94
CA LEU A 219 -12.43 -8.08 35.75
C LEU A 219 -12.46 -9.59 36.02
N ILE A 220 -11.86 -10.05 37.11
CA ILE A 220 -11.70 -11.49 37.41
C ILE A 220 -12.91 -12.06 38.17
N GLY A 221 -13.46 -11.33 39.14
CA GLY A 221 -14.61 -11.76 39.96
C GLY A 221 -14.41 -13.10 40.65
N LEU A 222 -15.41 -13.98 40.64
CA LEU A 222 -15.36 -15.29 41.32
C LEU A 222 -14.36 -16.29 40.71
N ASN A 223 -13.64 -15.93 39.64
CA ASN A 223 -12.68 -16.83 39.01
C ASN A 223 -11.35 -16.96 39.77
N TYR A 224 -11.16 -16.20 40.86
CA TYR A 224 -10.04 -16.41 41.79
C TYR A 224 -10.13 -17.74 42.57
N VAL A 225 -11.30 -18.37 42.65
CA VAL A 225 -11.53 -19.52 43.53
C VAL A 225 -12.20 -20.67 42.79
N LYS A 226 -11.70 -21.91 42.98
CA LYS A 226 -12.30 -23.12 42.41
C LYS A 226 -13.64 -23.44 43.07
N ASP A 227 -13.63 -23.59 44.40
CA ASP A 227 -14.85 -23.82 45.18
C ASP A 227 -15.48 -22.49 45.57
N LYS A 228 -16.63 -22.21 44.94
CA LYS A 228 -17.38 -20.96 45.12
C LYS A 228 -18.33 -21.01 46.34
N ASN A 229 -18.40 -22.14 47.03
CA ASN A 229 -19.28 -22.32 48.18
C ASN A 229 -18.86 -21.40 49.35
N GLY A 230 -19.82 -20.68 49.91
CA GLY A 230 -19.58 -19.76 51.03
C GLY A 230 -18.95 -18.41 50.66
N LEU A 231 -18.80 -18.12 49.36
CA LEU A 231 -18.48 -16.77 48.86
C LEU A 231 -19.77 -16.02 48.57
N ASP A 232 -19.91 -14.83 49.16
CA ASP A 232 -20.96 -13.89 48.75
C ASP A 232 -20.38 -12.88 47.77
N GLN A 233 -20.75 -13.06 46.50
CA GLN A 233 -20.28 -12.24 45.38
C GLN A 233 -20.52 -10.74 45.59
N ASP A 234 -21.57 -10.34 46.32
CA ASP A 234 -21.90 -8.92 46.50
C ASP A 234 -21.19 -8.30 47.73
N HIS A 235 -20.71 -9.13 48.67
CA HIS A 235 -20.10 -8.68 49.93
C HIS A 235 -18.59 -8.93 50.00
N ASP A 236 -18.11 -10.09 49.54
CA ASP A 236 -16.71 -10.51 49.72
C ASP A 236 -15.70 -9.73 48.85
N PHE A 237 -16.16 -9.12 47.75
CA PHE A 237 -15.30 -8.27 46.90
C PHE A 237 -15.21 -6.82 47.39
N VAL A 238 -16.04 -6.45 48.37
CA VAL A 238 -16.07 -5.13 49.01
C VAL A 238 -15.31 -5.15 50.35
N ASP A 239 -15.07 -6.33 50.92
CA ASP A 239 -14.30 -6.49 52.16
C ASP A 239 -12.80 -6.22 51.94
N LYS A 240 -12.29 -5.15 52.56
CA LYS A 240 -10.88 -4.75 52.49
C LYS A 240 -9.92 -5.73 53.18
N ASN A 241 -10.44 -6.69 53.97
CA ASN A 241 -9.63 -7.68 54.67
C ASN A 241 -9.24 -8.87 53.78
N ILE A 242 -9.90 -9.05 52.64
CA ILE A 242 -9.57 -10.12 51.69
C ILE A 242 -8.53 -9.59 50.70
N LYS A 243 -7.33 -10.17 50.75
CA LYS A 243 -6.30 -9.91 49.74
C LYS A 243 -6.56 -10.84 48.57
N PHE A 244 -6.61 -10.31 47.35
CA PHE A 244 -6.74 -11.12 46.14
C PHE A 244 -5.37 -11.29 45.46
N PRO A 245 -5.12 -12.43 44.78
CA PRO A 245 -3.91 -12.64 44.00
C PRO A 245 -3.68 -11.56 42.94
N ASN A 246 -2.41 -11.32 42.60
CA ASN A 246 -2.04 -10.46 41.49
C ASN A 246 -2.41 -11.12 40.16
N THR A 247 -2.67 -10.27 39.15
CA THR A 247 -2.83 -10.72 37.76
C THR A 247 -1.58 -10.39 36.99
N PHE A 248 -1.04 -11.37 36.28
CA PHE A 248 0.10 -11.22 35.38
C PHE A 248 -0.40 -11.04 33.96
N PHE A 249 0.11 -10.03 33.28
CA PHE A 249 -0.23 -9.73 31.90
C PHE A 249 0.95 -10.06 31.00
N TYR A 250 0.66 -10.78 29.92
CA TYR A 250 1.59 -11.14 28.86
C TYR A 250 1.17 -10.33 27.63
N LEU A 251 1.96 -9.31 27.31
CA LEU A 251 1.71 -8.36 26.24
C LEU A 251 2.77 -8.54 25.15
N GLN A 252 2.33 -8.80 23.92
CA GLN A 252 3.21 -8.87 22.76
C GLN A 252 2.68 -7.94 21.67
N GLY A 253 3.58 -7.31 20.93
CA GLY A 253 3.15 -6.39 19.89
C GLY A 253 4.28 -5.78 19.10
N THR A 254 3.91 -4.81 18.29
CA THR A 254 4.81 -4.01 17.48
C THR A 254 4.62 -2.55 17.86
N LYS A 255 5.72 -1.88 18.20
CA LYS A 255 5.72 -0.45 18.52
C LYS A 255 5.54 0.38 17.25
N THR A 256 5.28 1.66 17.44
CA THR A 256 5.14 2.64 16.35
C THR A 256 6.37 2.69 15.42
N ASP A 257 7.58 2.47 15.94
CA ASP A 257 8.83 2.42 15.16
C ASP A 257 9.05 1.09 14.40
N GLY A 258 8.09 0.17 14.47
CA GLY A 258 8.16 -1.15 13.86
C GLY A 258 8.95 -2.19 14.65
N THR A 259 9.53 -1.85 15.80
CA THR A 259 10.22 -2.84 16.66
C THR A 259 9.20 -3.75 17.34
N THR A 260 9.52 -5.04 17.43
CA THR A 260 8.67 -6.04 18.09
C THR A 260 9.13 -6.29 19.51
N PHE A 261 8.19 -6.42 20.44
CA PHE A 261 8.49 -6.61 21.86
C PHE A 261 7.57 -7.63 22.52
N THR A 262 8.05 -8.21 23.62
CA THR A 262 7.25 -8.97 24.58
C THR A 262 7.42 -8.37 25.98
N SER A 263 6.34 -8.32 26.74
CA SER A 263 6.34 -7.74 28.08
C SER A 263 5.52 -8.58 29.05
N LYS A 264 6.08 -8.77 30.24
CA LYS A 264 5.42 -9.42 31.37
C LYS A 264 5.44 -8.47 32.55
N PHE A 265 4.26 -8.10 33.02
CA PHE A 265 4.10 -7.26 34.21
C PHE A 265 2.95 -7.76 35.08
N SER A 266 2.98 -7.42 36.36
CA SER A 266 1.94 -7.80 37.32
C SER A 266 1.23 -6.57 37.86
N LEU A 267 -0.08 -6.68 38.05
CA LEU A 267 -0.88 -5.66 38.72
C LEU A 267 -1.66 -6.29 39.87
N THR A 268 -1.86 -5.50 40.93
CA THR A 268 -2.65 -5.92 42.09
C THR A 268 -4.13 -5.88 41.75
N ALA A 269 -4.95 -6.69 42.41
CA ALA A 269 -6.40 -6.73 42.17
C ALA A 269 -7.11 -5.38 42.42
N GLU A 270 -6.54 -4.51 43.25
CA GLU A 270 -7.05 -3.16 43.55
C GLU A 270 -6.62 -2.11 42.52
N SER A 271 -5.72 -2.45 41.59
CA SER A 271 -5.31 -1.54 40.52
C SER A 271 -6.50 -1.20 39.63
N THR A 272 -6.63 0.06 39.24
CA THR A 272 -7.70 0.53 38.36
C THR A 272 -7.42 0.19 36.90
N MET A 273 -8.46 0.11 36.08
CA MET A 273 -8.34 -0.06 34.64
C MET A 273 -7.55 1.09 34.01
N ARG A 274 -7.68 2.33 34.52
CA ARG A 274 -6.82 3.44 34.10
C ARG A 274 -5.33 3.14 34.33
N GLY A 275 -4.96 2.68 35.52
CA GLY A 275 -3.58 2.29 35.82
C GLY A 275 -3.09 1.14 34.94
N PHE A 276 -3.98 0.21 34.58
CA PHE A 276 -3.68 -0.83 33.61
C PHE A 276 -3.44 -0.27 32.19
N MET A 277 -4.26 0.66 31.72
CA MET A 277 -4.07 1.30 30.41
C MET A 277 -2.78 2.13 30.36
N ASP A 278 -2.47 2.86 31.45
CA ASP A 278 -1.22 3.60 31.58
C ASP A 278 -0.01 2.66 31.50
N LYS A 279 -0.10 1.48 32.14
CA LYS A 279 0.95 0.46 32.07
C LYS A 279 1.10 -0.10 30.66
N ILE A 280 0.02 -0.43 29.96
CA ILE A 280 0.07 -0.83 28.53
C ILE A 280 0.77 0.27 27.72
N GLY A 281 0.38 1.54 27.90
CA GLY A 281 1.01 2.66 27.21
C GLY A 281 2.52 2.76 27.48
N GLN A 282 2.97 2.54 28.72
CA GLN A 282 4.40 2.51 29.07
C GLN A 282 5.15 1.38 28.36
N GLU A 283 4.53 0.21 28.15
CA GLU A 283 5.15 -0.90 27.41
C GLU A 283 5.34 -0.57 25.92
N PHE A 284 4.43 0.21 25.35
CA PHE A 284 4.55 0.74 23.98
C PHE A 284 5.54 1.91 23.86
N GLY A 285 6.00 2.49 24.98
CA GLY A 285 7.02 3.54 25.01
C GLY A 285 6.53 4.90 25.52
N ASN A 286 5.33 4.99 26.10
CA ASN A 286 4.91 6.23 26.78
C ASN A 286 5.82 6.51 27.97
N THR A 287 6.17 7.78 28.13
CA THR A 287 6.93 8.31 29.25
C THR A 287 6.10 9.36 29.98
N ALA A 288 6.60 9.87 31.12
CA ALA A 288 5.90 10.92 31.87
C ALA A 288 5.72 12.23 31.07
N THR A 289 6.55 12.48 30.05
CA THR A 289 6.56 13.72 29.28
C THR A 289 6.14 13.56 27.82
N SER A 290 6.16 12.34 27.29
CA SER A 290 5.84 12.07 25.88
C SER A 290 4.98 10.82 25.75
N LYS A 291 3.88 10.93 24.98
CA LYS A 291 3.03 9.80 24.60
C LYS A 291 3.25 9.46 23.13
N VAL A 292 3.53 8.18 22.86
CA VAL A 292 3.61 7.60 21.51
C VAL A 292 2.32 6.89 21.13
N VAL A 293 1.57 6.39 22.12
CA VAL A 293 0.25 5.80 21.95
C VAL A 293 -0.74 6.38 22.96
N ASP A 294 -2.01 6.40 22.59
CA ASP A 294 -3.12 6.66 23.50
C ASP A 294 -3.91 5.37 23.75
N VAL A 295 -4.02 4.97 25.02
CA VAL A 295 -4.69 3.73 25.43
C VAL A 295 -5.91 4.11 26.25
N ASN A 296 -7.09 3.67 25.82
CA ASN A 296 -8.35 3.93 26.52
C ASN A 296 -9.24 2.68 26.54
N ILE A 297 -10.33 2.75 27.30
CA ILE A 297 -11.38 1.73 27.33
C ILE A 297 -12.70 2.34 26.85
N ASN A 298 -13.36 1.67 25.92
CA ASN A 298 -14.63 2.14 25.39
C ASN A 298 -15.81 1.78 26.32
N ASN A 299 -17.01 2.24 25.98
CA ASN A 299 -18.23 2.03 26.79
C ASN A 299 -18.66 0.55 26.92
N ASP A 300 -18.10 -0.35 26.11
CA ASP A 300 -18.37 -1.81 26.14
C ASP A 300 -17.25 -2.58 26.83
N GLY A 301 -16.33 -1.87 27.51
CA GLY A 301 -15.23 -2.46 28.25
C GLY A 301 -14.10 -2.98 27.37
N GLN A 302 -14.00 -2.57 26.10
CA GLN A 302 -12.92 -2.98 25.21
C GLN A 302 -11.77 -1.99 25.25
N ILE A 303 -10.55 -2.49 25.21
CA ILE A 303 -9.34 -1.67 25.14
C ILE A 303 -9.15 -1.20 23.70
N VAL A 304 -8.90 0.10 23.55
CA VAL A 304 -8.57 0.74 22.28
C VAL A 304 -7.19 1.38 22.42
N VAL A 305 -6.31 1.12 21.46
CA VAL A 305 -4.98 1.72 21.38
C VAL A 305 -4.87 2.48 20.07
N LYS A 306 -4.58 3.77 20.17
CA LYS A 306 -4.37 4.66 19.02
C LYS A 306 -2.90 5.06 18.94
N ASP A 307 -2.31 4.90 17.76
CA ASP A 307 -0.97 5.41 17.47
C ASP A 307 -1.03 6.94 17.39
N LEU A 308 -0.09 7.64 18.03
CA LEU A 308 0.02 9.11 17.94
C LEU A 308 0.99 9.56 16.85
N THR A 309 1.70 8.63 16.20
CA THR A 309 2.51 8.92 15.01
C THR A 309 1.66 8.80 13.76
N LYS A 310 1.65 9.86 12.96
CA LYS A 310 0.87 9.95 11.73
C LYS A 310 1.47 9.05 10.63
N GLY A 311 0.63 8.38 9.85
CA GLY A 311 1.03 7.53 8.73
C GLY A 311 1.67 6.19 9.12
N SER A 312 1.87 5.94 10.42
CA SER A 312 2.34 4.66 10.95
C SER A 312 1.27 3.58 10.82
N GLN A 313 1.66 2.43 10.28
CA GLN A 313 0.80 1.26 10.13
C GLN A 313 1.25 0.06 10.98
N ASN A 314 2.32 0.24 11.76
CA ASN A 314 3.00 -0.87 12.43
C ASN A 314 2.30 -1.32 13.72
N LEU A 315 1.57 -0.41 14.37
CA LEU A 315 0.97 -0.67 15.68
C LEU A 315 0.18 -1.97 15.70
N ASN A 316 0.48 -2.81 16.68
CA ASN A 316 -0.14 -4.11 16.85
C ASN A 316 -0.04 -4.60 18.30
N MET A 317 -1.02 -5.37 18.74
CA MET A 317 -1.14 -5.82 20.13
C MET A 317 -1.82 -7.18 20.23
N SER A 318 -1.29 -8.03 21.10
CA SER A 318 -1.98 -9.17 21.70
C SER A 318 -1.67 -9.22 23.20
N LEU A 319 -2.69 -9.56 23.97
CA LEU A 319 -2.68 -9.42 25.42
C LEU A 319 -3.42 -10.59 26.05
N VAL A 320 -2.79 -11.19 27.06
CA VAL A 320 -3.33 -12.29 27.85
C VAL A 320 -3.17 -11.99 29.33
N GLY A 321 -4.25 -12.09 30.09
CA GLY A 321 -4.21 -11.99 31.55
C GLY A 321 -4.19 -13.38 32.18
N ALA A 322 -3.31 -13.63 33.14
CA ALA A 322 -3.27 -14.86 33.92
C ALA A 322 -3.32 -14.55 35.42
N THR A 323 -4.29 -15.14 36.08
CA THR A 323 -4.54 -14.93 37.51
C THR A 323 -4.53 -16.26 38.23
N GLN A 324 -3.85 -16.35 39.37
CA GLN A 324 -3.83 -17.58 40.16
C GLN A 324 -5.22 -17.93 40.71
N ILE A 325 -5.58 -19.22 40.65
CA ILE A 325 -6.80 -19.74 41.27
C ILE A 325 -6.42 -20.46 42.57
N VAL A 326 -7.13 -20.15 43.65
CA VAL A 326 -7.02 -20.84 44.94
C VAL A 326 -8.18 -21.83 45.12
N ASP A 327 -8.02 -22.84 45.98
CA ASP A 327 -9.03 -23.89 46.10
C ASP A 327 -10.33 -23.40 46.78
N ASN A 328 -10.24 -22.51 47.78
CA ASN A 328 -11.38 -21.98 48.53
C ASN A 328 -11.09 -20.56 49.11
N LYS A 329 -12.10 -19.93 49.74
CA LYS A 329 -11.99 -18.59 50.37
C LYS A 329 -10.82 -18.44 51.34
N ALA A 330 -10.47 -19.50 52.10
CA ALA A 330 -9.36 -19.46 53.05
C ALA A 330 -7.97 -19.38 52.37
N GLY A 331 -7.90 -19.71 51.07
CA GLY A 331 -6.70 -19.59 50.25
C GLY A 331 -6.45 -18.19 49.68
N LEU A 332 -7.43 -17.28 49.74
CA LEU A 332 -7.31 -15.92 49.17
C LEU A 332 -6.16 -15.07 49.73
N PRO A 333 -5.77 -15.11 51.03
CA PRO A 333 -4.57 -14.41 51.51
C PRO A 333 -3.23 -14.99 50.97
N GLY A 334 -3.28 -15.75 49.88
CA GLY A 334 -2.33 -16.72 49.39
C GLY A 334 -0.87 -16.29 49.27
N LYS A 335 -0.01 -17.13 49.83
CA LYS A 335 1.17 -17.65 49.11
C LYS A 335 0.88 -19.12 48.80
N VAL A 336 0.67 -19.47 47.54
CA VAL A 336 0.56 -20.87 47.09
C VAL A 336 1.60 -21.10 45.98
N ALA A 337 2.13 -22.33 45.90
CA ALA A 337 3.34 -22.69 45.15
C ALA A 337 3.31 -22.46 43.61
N ASP A 338 2.13 -22.20 43.01
CA ASP A 338 1.94 -22.19 41.55
C ASP A 338 1.80 -20.80 40.90
N ASP A 339 2.28 -19.75 41.57
CA ASP A 339 2.28 -18.36 41.10
C ASP A 339 2.74 -18.20 39.62
N PRO A 340 2.01 -17.49 38.75
CA PRO A 340 2.44 -17.17 37.38
C PRO A 340 3.73 -16.32 37.31
N ALA A 341 4.23 -15.80 38.43
CA ALA A 341 5.46 -15.00 38.53
C ALA A 341 6.67 -15.62 37.80
N ASN A 342 6.81 -16.96 37.78
CA ASN A 342 7.96 -17.65 37.17
C ASN A 342 7.67 -18.27 35.80
N VAL A 343 6.49 -18.02 35.20
CA VAL A 343 6.15 -18.56 33.88
C VAL A 343 6.66 -17.60 32.80
N GLU A 344 7.64 -18.04 32.01
CA GLU A 344 8.27 -17.22 30.97
C GLU A 344 7.73 -17.54 29.57
N ASP A 345 6.92 -18.58 29.40
CA ASP A 345 6.40 -18.99 28.10
C ASP A 345 4.92 -19.37 28.12
N LEU A 346 4.23 -19.13 26.99
CA LEU A 346 2.80 -19.43 26.85
C LEU A 346 2.46 -20.92 26.91
N ALA A 347 3.36 -21.81 26.49
CA ALA A 347 3.10 -23.25 26.51
C ALA A 347 3.10 -23.81 27.94
N THR A 348 3.95 -23.28 28.83
CA THR A 348 3.91 -23.58 30.26
C THR A 348 2.67 -22.98 30.91
N LEU A 349 2.22 -21.80 30.45
CA LEU A 349 0.98 -21.18 30.90
C LEU A 349 -0.25 -22.03 30.54
N GLU A 350 -0.32 -22.53 29.30
CA GLU A 350 -1.37 -23.45 28.81
C GLU A 350 -1.48 -24.69 29.71
N LYS A 351 -0.35 -25.36 30.01
CA LYS A 351 -0.34 -26.52 30.91
C LYS A 351 -0.88 -26.21 32.32
N LYS A 352 -0.57 -25.02 32.86
CA LYS A 352 -1.11 -24.60 34.17
C LYS A 352 -2.61 -24.31 34.09
N PHE A 353 -3.08 -23.76 32.98
CA PHE A 353 -4.50 -23.53 32.73
C PHE A 353 -5.29 -24.85 32.60
N ASP A 354 -4.76 -25.83 31.87
CA ASP A 354 -5.35 -27.17 31.74
C ASP A 354 -5.49 -27.88 33.10
N ASN A 355 -4.51 -27.68 33.98
CA ASN A 355 -4.54 -28.18 35.36
C ASN A 355 -5.40 -27.33 36.31
N LYS A 356 -6.10 -26.31 35.81
CA LYS A 356 -6.98 -25.40 36.56
C LYS A 356 -6.28 -24.65 37.69
N LEU A 357 -4.98 -24.39 37.57
CA LEU A 357 -4.19 -23.65 38.56
C LEU A 357 -4.28 -22.14 38.37
N ILE A 358 -4.62 -21.70 37.16
CA ILE A 358 -4.73 -20.31 36.76
C ILE A 358 -6.02 -20.07 35.96
N HIS A 359 -6.52 -18.84 36.02
CA HIS A 359 -7.60 -18.33 35.19
C HIS A 359 -7.00 -17.46 34.10
N ILE A 360 -7.43 -17.67 32.85
CA ILE A 360 -7.04 -16.84 31.72
C ILE A 360 -8.15 -15.85 31.40
N THR A 361 -7.76 -14.59 31.27
CA THR A 361 -8.60 -13.51 30.75
C THR A 361 -8.17 -13.23 29.32
N ASP A 362 -9.05 -13.57 28.38
CA ASP A 362 -8.88 -13.29 26.96
C ASP A 362 -9.30 -11.85 26.65
N PHE A 363 -8.49 -11.15 25.87
CA PHE A 363 -8.84 -9.81 25.34
C PHE A 363 -9.22 -9.87 23.86
N THR A 364 -8.70 -10.88 23.15
CA THR A 364 -8.95 -11.06 21.71
C THR A 364 -9.35 -12.51 21.44
N LYS A 365 -10.38 -12.71 20.60
CA LYS A 365 -10.74 -14.02 20.04
C LYS A 365 -10.88 -13.93 18.54
N ASN A 366 -10.44 -14.97 17.83
CA ASN A 366 -10.45 -14.98 16.37
C ASN A 366 -11.01 -16.29 15.82
N ILE A 367 -11.43 -16.29 14.54
CA ILE A 367 -11.93 -17.47 13.81
C ILE A 367 -10.83 -18.31 13.20
N TYR A 368 -9.58 -17.85 13.27
CA TYR A 368 -8.44 -18.51 12.65
C TYR A 368 -8.18 -19.88 13.26
N LYS A 369 -7.40 -20.67 12.51
CA LYS A 369 -6.98 -22.00 12.94
C LYS A 369 -5.51 -22.01 13.34
N ASP A 370 -5.18 -22.71 14.41
CA ASP A 370 -3.81 -22.97 14.82
C ASP A 370 -3.11 -23.94 13.85
N GLN A 371 -1.81 -24.19 14.09
CA GLN A 371 -1.03 -25.20 13.35
C GLN A 371 -1.64 -26.63 13.37
N SER A 372 -2.47 -26.95 14.37
CA SER A 372 -3.11 -28.25 14.55
C SER A 372 -4.49 -28.36 13.89
N GLY A 373 -5.04 -27.24 13.37
CA GLY A 373 -6.39 -27.15 12.80
C GLY A 373 -7.50 -26.85 13.82
N LYS A 374 -7.17 -26.60 15.09
CA LYS A 374 -8.12 -26.12 16.11
C LYS A 374 -8.32 -24.60 16.00
N THR A 375 -9.38 -24.07 16.59
CA THR A 375 -9.56 -22.62 16.67
C THR A 375 -8.48 -22.01 17.55
N VAL A 376 -7.89 -20.91 17.10
CA VAL A 376 -6.84 -20.17 17.81
C VAL A 376 -7.35 -19.72 19.19
N ASP A 377 -6.49 -19.82 20.20
CA ASP A 377 -6.77 -19.32 21.54
C ASP A 377 -5.69 -18.33 22.00
N SER A 378 -5.76 -17.91 23.26
CA SER A 378 -4.86 -16.91 23.84
C SER A 378 -3.40 -17.36 23.92
N PHE A 379 -3.09 -18.64 23.75
CA PHE A 379 -1.71 -19.16 23.77
C PHE A 379 -1.09 -19.18 22.37
N ASP A 380 -1.92 -19.15 21.33
CA ASP A 380 -1.50 -19.14 19.93
C ASP A 380 -1.38 -17.70 19.39
N PHE A 381 -0.21 -17.08 19.58
CA PHE A 381 0.02 -15.73 19.06
C PHE A 381 0.28 -15.70 17.55
N ASP A 382 1.38 -16.30 17.07
CA ASP A 382 1.79 -16.28 15.64
C ASP A 382 1.77 -17.67 14.98
N LYS A 383 1.42 -18.72 15.74
CA LYS A 383 1.30 -20.11 15.27
C LYS A 383 -0.05 -20.38 14.59
N VAL A 384 -0.40 -19.51 13.65
CA VAL A 384 -1.73 -19.43 13.04
C VAL A 384 -1.64 -19.73 11.55
N ARG A 385 -2.57 -20.54 11.04
CA ARG A 385 -2.71 -20.80 9.60
C ARG A 385 -3.23 -19.55 8.88
N LEU A 386 -2.81 -19.38 7.63
CA LEU A 386 -3.32 -18.35 6.74
C LEU A 386 -4.86 -18.47 6.61
N GLU A 387 -5.51 -17.33 6.47
CA GLU A 387 -6.96 -17.28 6.29
C GLU A 387 -7.32 -17.87 4.94
N LYS A 388 -8.16 -18.91 4.95
CA LYS A 388 -8.55 -19.65 3.76
C LYS A 388 -9.92 -19.18 3.27
N LYS A 389 -9.97 -18.73 2.01
CA LYS A 389 -11.20 -18.35 1.30
C LYS A 389 -11.17 -18.95 -0.10
N ASP A 390 -12.02 -19.94 -0.34
CA ASP A 390 -12.14 -20.67 -1.60
C ASP A 390 -10.80 -21.27 -2.06
N ASN A 391 -10.23 -20.77 -3.16
CA ASN A 391 -8.93 -21.17 -3.71
C ASN A 391 -7.77 -20.27 -3.27
N THR A 392 -8.01 -19.32 -2.36
CA THR A 392 -7.00 -18.37 -1.88
C THR A 392 -6.72 -18.52 -0.40
N LEU A 393 -5.46 -18.33 -0.01
CA LEU A 393 -5.04 -18.18 1.38
C LEU A 393 -4.35 -16.83 1.55
N THR A 394 -4.68 -16.08 2.61
CA THR A 394 -4.18 -14.72 2.81
C THR A 394 -3.65 -14.52 4.24
N THR A 395 -2.60 -13.72 4.39
CA THR A 395 -2.11 -13.29 5.70
C THR A 395 -2.90 -12.09 6.26
N ASN A 396 -2.97 -11.95 7.59
CA ASN A 396 -3.67 -10.84 8.25
C ASN A 396 -2.73 -9.71 8.68
N VAL A 397 -1.42 -9.95 8.75
CA VAL A 397 -0.41 -8.92 9.04
C VAL A 397 0.20 -8.42 7.73
N SER A 398 0.09 -7.12 7.50
CA SER A 398 0.74 -6.41 6.41
C SER A 398 2.24 -6.28 6.65
N GLN A 399 3.04 -6.58 5.63
CA GLN A 399 4.48 -6.39 5.64
C GLN A 399 4.80 -4.98 5.18
N ILE A 400 5.45 -4.19 6.03
CA ILE A 400 5.67 -2.75 5.83
C ILE A 400 7.15 -2.46 5.95
N ASN A 401 7.73 -1.82 4.93
CA ASN A 401 9.11 -1.36 5.00
C ASN A 401 9.21 -0.29 6.08
N ARG A 402 10.10 -0.48 7.06
CA ARG A 402 10.16 0.39 8.23
C ARG A 402 10.83 1.74 7.96
N PHE A 403 11.60 1.86 6.87
CA PHE A 403 12.23 3.11 6.46
C PHE A 403 11.31 4.00 5.64
N THR A 404 10.60 3.41 4.66
CA THR A 404 9.72 4.15 3.75
C THR A 404 8.27 4.21 4.26
N GLY A 405 7.86 3.26 5.09
CA GLY A 405 6.47 3.09 5.53
C GLY A 405 5.55 2.58 4.42
N GLU A 406 6.11 2.12 3.30
CA GLU A 406 5.38 1.53 2.18
C GLU A 406 5.16 0.03 2.40
N PHE A 407 4.11 -0.51 1.77
CA PHE A 407 3.89 -1.95 1.76
C PHE A 407 5.00 -2.67 1.00
N ALA A 408 5.39 -3.84 1.51
CA ALA A 408 6.40 -4.67 0.86
C ALA A 408 5.91 -5.11 -0.53
N LYS A 409 6.83 -5.09 -1.48
CA LYS A 409 6.68 -5.68 -2.83
C LYS A 409 7.51 -6.96 -2.90
N ASP A 410 7.34 -7.76 -3.94
CA ASP A 410 8.05 -9.05 -4.05
C ASP A 410 9.58 -8.89 -4.01
N SER A 411 10.10 -7.75 -4.50
CA SER A 411 11.53 -7.41 -4.49
C SER A 411 12.03 -6.88 -3.15
N THR A 412 11.14 -6.56 -2.21
CA THR A 412 11.51 -6.06 -0.87
C THR A 412 12.28 -7.13 -0.12
N ARG A 413 13.32 -6.72 0.61
CA ARG A 413 14.14 -7.61 1.44
C ARG A 413 13.45 -7.85 2.78
N LEU A 414 13.57 -9.07 3.33
CA LEU A 414 13.01 -9.37 4.65
C LEU A 414 13.63 -8.50 5.75
N SER A 415 14.92 -8.18 5.60
CA SER A 415 15.65 -7.28 6.49
C SER A 415 15.09 -5.87 6.53
N GLU A 416 14.36 -5.38 5.52
CA GLU A 416 13.76 -4.04 5.50
C GLU A 416 12.44 -3.95 6.30
N VAL A 417 11.78 -5.10 6.51
CA VAL A 417 10.49 -5.21 7.20
C VAL A 417 10.65 -5.74 8.63
N ALA A 418 11.74 -6.45 8.91
CA ALA A 418 11.95 -7.14 10.17
C ALA A 418 11.81 -6.23 11.41
N GLY A 419 11.16 -6.76 12.45
CA GLY A 419 10.92 -6.06 13.72
C GLY A 419 12.15 -5.92 14.63
N ALA A 420 13.37 -6.11 14.12
CA ALA A 420 14.57 -6.13 14.94
C ALA A 420 14.96 -4.71 15.44
N GLU A 421 15.56 -4.65 16.62
CA GLU A 421 15.98 -3.38 17.25
C GLU A 421 17.26 -2.81 16.61
N SER A 422 18.16 -3.68 16.15
CA SER A 422 19.49 -3.29 15.66
C SER A 422 19.55 -3.28 14.13
N LEU A 423 20.18 -2.23 13.60
CA LEU A 423 20.61 -2.17 12.21
C LEU A 423 21.87 -3.02 12.02
N TYR A 424 22.14 -3.42 10.77
CA TYR A 424 23.39 -4.11 10.45
C TYR A 424 24.63 -3.28 10.87
N PRO A 425 25.52 -3.81 11.74
CA PRO A 425 26.59 -3.04 12.38
C PRO A 425 27.66 -2.48 11.43
N HIS A 426 27.67 -2.90 10.16
CA HIS A 426 28.73 -2.64 9.19
C HIS A 426 28.34 -1.65 8.08
N ILE A 427 27.13 -1.05 8.11
CA ILE A 427 26.68 -0.12 7.07
C ILE A 427 26.40 1.27 7.67
N ARG A 428 27.46 2.01 7.97
CA ARG A 428 27.39 3.30 8.68
C ARG A 428 26.76 4.45 7.87
N ASN A 429 26.62 4.30 6.55
CA ASN A 429 26.25 5.41 5.65
C ASN A 429 24.97 5.20 4.81
N LYS A 430 24.30 4.04 4.88
CA LYS A 430 22.92 3.79 4.37
C LYS A 430 22.38 2.50 5.00
N PRO A 431 21.45 2.53 5.96
CA PRO A 431 20.95 1.30 6.56
C PRO A 431 19.95 0.63 5.62
N ASP A 432 20.42 -0.28 4.76
CA ASP A 432 19.55 -1.00 3.82
C ASP A 432 18.85 -2.22 4.47
N GLY A 433 18.78 -2.28 5.81
CA GLY A 433 18.12 -3.38 6.54
C GLY A 433 18.47 -3.49 8.02
N TYR A 434 17.63 -4.25 8.72
CA TYR A 434 17.75 -4.65 10.12
C TYR A 434 18.43 -6.01 10.24
N ASP A 435 19.18 -6.21 11.32
CA ASP A 435 19.93 -7.44 11.56
C ASP A 435 18.99 -8.63 11.80
N ILE A 436 19.00 -9.59 10.88
CA ILE A 436 18.21 -10.83 10.90
C ILE A 436 19.11 -12.08 10.92
N ASP A 437 20.38 -11.93 11.31
CA ASP A 437 21.34 -13.04 11.32
C ASP A 437 21.01 -14.08 12.39
N ASN A 438 21.16 -15.36 12.04
CA ASN A 438 20.84 -16.52 12.89
C ASN A 438 19.36 -16.58 13.34
N GLU A 439 18.47 -15.99 12.55
CA GLU A 439 17.04 -16.10 12.72
C GLU A 439 16.47 -17.22 11.85
N GLU A 440 15.30 -17.71 12.24
CA GLU A 440 14.64 -18.83 11.58
C GLU A 440 13.17 -18.49 11.26
N ILE A 441 12.71 -18.95 10.11
CA ILE A 441 11.30 -18.92 9.71
C ILE A 441 10.84 -20.36 9.54
N ASN A 442 9.86 -20.78 10.34
CA ASN A 442 9.25 -22.09 10.21
C ASN A 442 7.98 -21.98 9.38
N LEU A 443 7.77 -22.96 8.50
CA LEU A 443 6.56 -23.10 7.72
C LEU A 443 6.01 -24.49 7.93
N LYS A 444 4.68 -24.58 8.05
CA LYS A 444 3.95 -25.84 8.02
C LYS A 444 2.95 -25.78 6.88
N ILE A 445 3.12 -26.66 5.89
CA ILE A 445 2.37 -26.61 4.64
C ILE A 445 1.70 -27.97 4.41
N ASN A 446 0.38 -27.96 4.29
CA ASN A 446 -0.35 -29.06 3.66
C ASN A 446 -0.41 -28.75 2.17
N SER A 447 0.15 -29.61 1.34
CA SER A 447 0.21 -29.40 -0.10
C SER A 447 -1.14 -29.65 -0.77
N ARG A 448 -1.23 -29.28 -2.05
CA ARG A 448 -2.42 -29.55 -2.87
C ARG A 448 -2.83 -31.03 -2.90
N ASN A 449 -1.86 -31.94 -2.79
CA ASN A 449 -2.09 -33.38 -2.79
C ASN A 449 -2.24 -33.97 -1.37
N GLY A 450 -2.25 -33.12 -0.33
CA GLY A 450 -2.43 -33.54 1.06
C GLY A 450 -1.16 -34.04 1.76
N VAL A 451 0.02 -33.80 1.18
CA VAL A 451 1.29 -34.11 1.85
C VAL A 451 1.57 -33.02 2.88
N GLU A 452 1.88 -33.43 4.12
CA GLU A 452 2.27 -32.49 5.17
C GLU A 452 3.77 -32.25 5.10
N TYR A 453 4.17 -30.97 5.04
CA TYR A 453 5.57 -30.56 5.05
C TYR A 453 5.86 -29.64 6.23
N ASP A 454 6.92 -29.96 6.96
CA ASP A 454 7.55 -29.09 7.96
C ASP A 454 8.84 -28.51 7.36
N ILE A 455 8.89 -27.19 7.23
CA ILE A 455 9.98 -26.46 6.60
C ILE A 455 10.61 -25.53 7.63
N LYS A 456 11.93 -25.56 7.71
CA LYS A 456 12.71 -24.61 8.52
C LYS A 456 13.67 -23.87 7.62
N VAL A 457 13.42 -22.59 7.42
CA VAL A 457 14.28 -21.65 6.71
C VAL A 457 15.24 -21.02 7.72
N ASN A 458 16.52 -21.30 7.57
CA ASN A 458 17.59 -20.70 8.36
C ASN A 458 18.20 -19.55 7.55
N LEU A 459 18.14 -18.33 8.10
CA LEU A 459 18.62 -17.13 7.41
C LEU A 459 20.16 -17.04 7.38
N GLY A 460 20.86 -17.89 8.13
CA GLY A 460 22.31 -17.97 8.09
C GLY A 460 22.96 -16.69 8.64
N THR A 461 24.10 -16.32 8.07
CA THR A 461 24.78 -15.06 8.36
C THR A 461 25.33 -14.45 7.08
N LYS A 462 25.86 -13.22 7.14
CA LYS A 462 26.54 -12.59 5.99
C LYS A 462 27.82 -13.32 5.54
N ASN A 463 28.25 -14.37 6.24
CA ASN A 463 29.42 -15.16 5.84
C ASN A 463 29.02 -16.08 4.67
N PRO A 464 29.75 -16.08 3.54
CA PRO A 464 29.49 -16.99 2.40
C PRO A 464 29.45 -18.48 2.77
N SER A 465 30.03 -18.85 3.92
CA SER A 465 30.01 -20.21 4.46
C SER A 465 28.67 -20.62 5.11
N LYS A 466 27.76 -19.67 5.32
CA LYS A 466 26.44 -19.86 5.96
C LYS A 466 25.34 -19.07 5.21
N PRO A 467 25.06 -19.41 3.94
CA PRO A 467 24.00 -18.76 3.18
C PRO A 467 22.62 -19.14 3.73
N VAL A 468 21.59 -18.44 3.24
CA VAL A 468 20.19 -18.79 3.52
C VAL A 468 19.93 -20.19 2.97
N SER A 469 19.41 -21.05 3.83
CA SER A 469 19.10 -22.44 3.49
C SER A 469 17.77 -22.85 4.13
N PHE A 470 17.14 -23.86 3.58
CA PHE A 470 15.90 -24.41 4.13
C PHE A 470 15.94 -25.92 4.15
N SER A 471 15.45 -26.48 5.25
CA SER A 471 15.27 -27.92 5.42
C SER A 471 13.79 -28.24 5.28
N ILE A 472 13.47 -29.32 4.56
CA ILE A 472 12.10 -29.80 4.35
C ILE A 472 12.01 -31.24 4.85
N LYS A 473 11.02 -31.48 5.69
CA LYS A 473 10.57 -32.82 6.08
C LYS A 473 9.16 -33.00 5.56
N GLY A 474 8.86 -34.16 5.01
CA GLY A 474 7.57 -34.45 4.41
C GLY A 474 6.96 -35.71 4.99
N LYS A 475 5.64 -35.77 4.98
CA LYS A 475 4.85 -36.93 5.38
C LYS A 475 3.65 -37.06 4.46
N ASN A 476 3.63 -38.12 3.67
CA ASN A 476 2.50 -38.46 2.81
C ASN A 476 1.26 -38.82 3.66
N PRO A 477 0.05 -38.77 3.07
CA PRO A 477 -1.19 -39.16 3.76
C PRO A 477 -1.16 -40.59 4.34
N ASP A 478 -0.41 -41.49 3.70
CA ASP A 478 -0.21 -42.88 4.14
C ASP A 478 0.86 -43.02 5.25
N GLY A 479 1.49 -41.92 5.66
CA GLY A 479 2.56 -41.85 6.65
C GLY A 479 3.96 -42.12 6.12
N SER A 480 4.12 -42.43 4.81
CA SER A 480 5.43 -42.60 4.18
C SER A 480 6.15 -41.26 3.99
N ASN A 481 7.47 -41.32 3.78
CA ASN A 481 8.25 -40.12 3.52
C ASN A 481 8.28 -39.84 2.00
N PRO A 482 7.91 -38.64 1.52
CA PRO A 482 7.91 -38.31 0.09
C PRO A 482 9.32 -38.23 -0.52
N PHE A 483 10.37 -38.26 0.30
CA PHE A 483 11.74 -37.97 -0.10
C PHE A 483 12.68 -39.18 -0.14
N GLU A 484 12.15 -40.40 -0.01
CA GLU A 484 12.97 -41.62 0.05
C GLU A 484 13.99 -41.74 -1.11
N PRO A 485 15.23 -42.18 -0.80
CA PRO A 485 15.70 -42.77 0.47
C PRO A 485 16.08 -41.74 1.55
N ASP A 486 16.23 -40.48 1.18
CA ASP A 486 16.69 -39.40 2.06
C ASP A 486 15.52 -38.86 2.90
N LYS A 487 15.63 -38.95 4.23
CA LYS A 487 14.52 -38.60 5.14
C LYS A 487 14.15 -37.11 5.12
N ASP A 488 15.14 -36.25 4.89
CA ASP A 488 14.99 -34.79 4.91
C ASP A 488 15.69 -34.20 3.66
N ARG A 489 15.19 -33.08 3.12
CA ARG A 489 15.83 -32.31 2.04
C ARG A 489 16.45 -31.04 2.60
N ASN A 490 17.71 -30.73 2.28
CA ASN A 490 18.38 -29.50 2.72
C ASN A 490 18.83 -28.69 1.50
N LEU A 491 18.17 -27.57 1.26
CA LEU A 491 18.32 -26.78 0.03
C LEU A 491 18.88 -25.40 0.34
N VAL A 492 19.64 -24.85 -0.59
CA VAL A 492 20.17 -23.49 -0.51
C VAL A 492 19.33 -22.57 -1.38
N VAL A 493 19.09 -21.35 -0.92
CA VAL A 493 18.40 -20.34 -1.71
C VAL A 493 19.43 -19.66 -2.62
N TYR A 494 19.16 -19.61 -3.91
CA TYR A 494 20.05 -18.98 -4.88
C TYR A 494 19.49 -17.65 -5.40
N ASN A 495 20.41 -16.75 -5.73
CA ASN A 495 20.15 -15.51 -6.46
C ASN A 495 20.92 -15.53 -7.80
N SER A 496 20.46 -14.76 -8.77
CA SER A 496 21.13 -14.59 -10.06
C SER A 496 21.17 -13.11 -10.44
N ASP A 497 22.35 -12.60 -10.73
CA ASP A 497 22.59 -11.24 -11.22
C ASP A 497 23.39 -11.29 -12.56
N GLU A 498 23.72 -10.11 -13.10
CA GLU A 498 24.56 -9.99 -14.31
C GLU A 498 25.97 -10.60 -14.12
N PHE A 499 26.40 -10.80 -12.88
CA PHE A 499 27.72 -11.26 -12.50
C PHE A 499 27.79 -12.76 -12.17
N GLY A 500 26.66 -13.48 -12.13
CA GLY A 500 26.61 -14.94 -11.95
C GLY A 500 25.47 -15.46 -11.07
N GLN A 501 25.62 -16.71 -10.62
CA GLN A 501 24.66 -17.40 -9.74
C GLN A 501 25.33 -17.62 -8.38
N TYR A 502 24.72 -17.07 -7.33
CA TYR A 502 25.33 -17.05 -6.00
C TYR A 502 24.32 -17.48 -4.93
N PRO A 503 24.76 -18.20 -3.87
CA PRO A 503 23.95 -18.43 -2.68
C PRO A 503 23.50 -17.11 -2.05
N THR A 504 22.22 -17.02 -1.75
CA THR A 504 21.60 -15.82 -1.17
C THR A 504 22.12 -15.63 0.24
N GLN A 505 22.59 -14.42 0.53
CA GLN A 505 22.98 -14.02 1.88
C GLN A 505 21.76 -13.50 2.64
N THR A 506 21.86 -13.52 3.97
CA THR A 506 20.80 -13.09 4.89
C THR A 506 20.23 -11.70 4.59
N ASP A 507 21.08 -10.74 4.20
CA ASP A 507 20.73 -9.34 3.92
C ASP A 507 20.03 -9.16 2.57
N ASP A 508 20.27 -10.06 1.62
CA ASP A 508 19.71 -10.03 0.26
C ASP A 508 18.47 -10.91 0.09
N PHE A 509 18.01 -11.58 1.15
CA PHE A 509 16.86 -12.47 1.07
C PHE A 509 15.55 -11.69 0.89
N THR A 510 14.83 -11.97 -0.20
CA THR A 510 13.63 -11.24 -0.62
C THR A 510 12.33 -11.99 -0.36
N TYR A 511 11.22 -11.25 -0.31
CA TYR A 511 9.89 -11.86 -0.23
C TYR A 511 9.59 -12.79 -1.40
N ARG A 512 10.03 -12.45 -2.62
CA ARG A 512 9.90 -13.33 -3.79
C ARG A 512 10.50 -14.70 -3.52
N GLN A 513 11.70 -14.77 -2.92
CA GLN A 513 12.35 -16.05 -2.64
C GLN A 513 11.61 -16.84 -1.55
N LEU A 514 11.12 -16.18 -0.49
CA LEU A 514 10.28 -16.84 0.53
C LEU A 514 9.00 -17.41 -0.11
N MET A 515 8.35 -16.64 -0.98
CA MET A 515 7.12 -17.04 -1.67
C MET A 515 7.36 -18.15 -2.69
N ASP A 516 8.51 -18.16 -3.36
CA ASP A 516 8.92 -19.25 -4.24
C ASP A 516 9.09 -20.56 -3.46
N ILE A 517 9.63 -20.52 -2.24
CA ILE A 517 9.69 -21.69 -1.34
C ILE A 517 8.28 -22.20 -1.01
N ILE A 518 7.36 -21.30 -0.64
CA ILE A 518 5.96 -21.66 -0.35
C ILE A 518 5.31 -22.29 -1.60
N GLY A 519 5.47 -21.67 -2.77
CA GLY A 519 4.89 -22.15 -4.02
C GLY A 519 5.42 -23.52 -4.45
N MET A 520 6.73 -23.74 -4.34
CA MET A 520 7.36 -25.04 -4.63
C MET A 520 6.80 -26.16 -3.74
N VAL A 521 6.76 -25.91 -2.43
CA VAL A 521 6.31 -26.92 -1.47
C VAL A 521 4.80 -27.16 -1.56
N ALA A 522 3.99 -26.10 -1.65
CA ALA A 522 2.54 -26.23 -1.76
C ALA A 522 2.10 -26.97 -3.04
N SER A 523 2.91 -26.91 -4.11
CA SER A 523 2.63 -27.56 -5.40
C SER A 523 3.20 -28.98 -5.53
N ASP A 524 3.92 -29.46 -4.51
CA ASP A 524 4.70 -30.70 -4.51
C ASP A 524 5.85 -30.72 -5.53
N ASN A 525 6.29 -29.56 -6.03
CA ASN A 525 7.41 -29.44 -6.95
C ASN A 525 8.67 -29.02 -6.19
N ILE A 526 9.19 -29.92 -5.37
CA ILE A 526 10.39 -29.68 -4.54
C ILE A 526 11.64 -30.12 -5.33
N PRO A 527 12.68 -29.27 -5.45
CA PRO A 527 13.86 -29.61 -6.21
C PRO A 527 14.65 -30.77 -5.57
N GLU A 528 15.20 -31.62 -6.41
CA GLU A 528 16.14 -32.67 -6.01
C GLU A 528 17.55 -32.07 -5.89
N GLN A 529 18.20 -32.26 -4.74
CA GLN A 529 19.56 -31.76 -4.54
C GLN A 529 20.56 -32.68 -5.23
N LYS A 530 21.19 -32.21 -6.32
CA LYS A 530 22.17 -33.00 -7.07
C LYS A 530 23.54 -33.04 -6.39
N ASN A 531 23.96 -31.95 -5.75
CA ASN A 531 25.22 -31.84 -5.04
C ASN A 531 25.01 -31.19 -3.65
N LEU A 532 25.61 -31.74 -2.60
CA LEU A 532 25.59 -31.16 -1.25
C LEU A 532 26.44 -29.89 -1.20
N GLU A 533 25.90 -28.79 -0.66
CA GLU A 533 26.58 -27.48 -0.69
C GLU A 533 27.94 -27.50 0.04
N LYS A 534 28.06 -28.29 1.10
CA LYS A 534 29.33 -28.48 1.86
C LYS A 534 30.47 -29.05 0.99
N ASP A 535 30.14 -29.73 -0.11
CA ASP A 535 31.09 -30.37 -1.02
C ASP A 535 31.48 -29.43 -2.18
N ILE A 536 30.89 -28.22 -2.24
CA ILE A 536 31.13 -27.22 -3.28
C ILE A 536 32.25 -26.27 -2.85
N LYS A 537 33.37 -26.32 -3.57
CA LYS A 537 34.49 -25.37 -3.36
C LYS A 537 34.26 -24.08 -4.16
N ILE A 538 33.92 -23.00 -3.45
CA ILE A 538 33.45 -21.69 -3.96
C ILE A 538 34.30 -21.11 -5.11
N ALA A 539 35.62 -21.31 -5.11
CA ALA A 539 36.56 -20.70 -6.07
C ALA A 539 37.10 -21.66 -7.16
N THR A 540 36.52 -22.85 -7.32
CA THR A 540 36.96 -23.84 -8.32
C THR A 540 35.99 -23.94 -9.50
N LYS A 541 36.50 -24.29 -10.69
CA LYS A 541 35.64 -24.53 -11.87
C LYS A 541 34.58 -25.61 -11.61
N ASP A 542 34.98 -26.71 -10.96
CA ASP A 542 34.08 -27.80 -10.53
C ASP A 542 32.99 -27.31 -9.55
N GLY A 543 33.35 -26.46 -8.58
CA GLY A 543 32.37 -25.88 -7.65
C GLY A 543 31.43 -24.85 -8.31
N LEU A 544 31.85 -24.16 -9.37
CA LEU A 544 30.95 -23.31 -10.17
C LEU A 544 29.95 -24.15 -10.97
N GLU A 545 30.39 -25.26 -11.56
CA GLU A 545 29.55 -26.17 -12.34
C GLU A 545 28.49 -26.88 -11.47
N LYS A 546 28.89 -27.42 -10.30
CA LYS A 546 27.96 -28.05 -9.36
C LYS A 546 26.89 -27.10 -8.81
N ARG A 547 27.24 -25.82 -8.57
CA ARG A 547 26.25 -24.79 -8.19
C ARG A 547 25.27 -24.50 -9.30
N LYS A 548 25.76 -24.45 -10.54
CA LYS A 548 24.91 -24.24 -11.71
C LYS A 548 23.89 -25.36 -11.86
N GLU A 549 24.29 -26.62 -11.65
CA GLU A 549 23.36 -27.76 -11.67
C GLU A 549 22.27 -27.66 -10.59
N ASN A 550 22.64 -27.29 -9.36
CA ASN A 550 21.69 -27.08 -8.26
C ASN A 550 20.74 -25.91 -8.55
N TYR A 551 21.26 -24.78 -9.05
CA TYR A 551 20.46 -23.62 -9.43
C TYR A 551 19.47 -23.94 -10.56
N GLU A 552 19.89 -24.67 -11.59
CA GLU A 552 19.02 -25.04 -12.71
C GLU A 552 17.85 -25.94 -12.25
N GLU A 553 18.09 -26.87 -11.32
CA GLU A 553 17.03 -27.70 -10.75
C GLU A 553 16.08 -26.90 -9.84
N TYR A 554 16.63 -25.99 -9.04
CA TYR A 554 15.87 -25.04 -8.23
C TYR A 554 14.96 -24.17 -9.10
N LYS A 555 15.52 -23.56 -10.15
CA LYS A 555 14.77 -22.73 -11.11
C LYS A 555 13.67 -23.52 -11.82
N ARG A 556 13.97 -24.73 -12.28
CA ARG A 556 12.97 -25.60 -12.91
C ARG A 556 11.78 -25.89 -11.98
N SER A 557 12.05 -26.07 -10.70
CA SER A 557 11.02 -26.35 -9.69
C SER A 557 10.12 -25.13 -9.45
N ILE A 558 10.70 -23.93 -9.42
CA ILE A 558 9.94 -22.65 -9.39
C ILE A 558 9.08 -22.49 -10.65
N ASP A 559 9.64 -22.74 -11.83
CA ASP A 559 8.89 -22.58 -13.08
C ASP A 559 7.71 -23.56 -13.16
N LYS A 560 7.88 -24.79 -12.66
CA LYS A 560 6.79 -25.77 -12.54
C LYS A 560 5.72 -25.37 -11.52
N SER A 561 6.13 -24.81 -10.38
CA SER A 561 5.18 -24.46 -9.32
C SER A 561 4.25 -23.32 -9.72
N LYS A 562 4.76 -22.30 -10.42
CA LYS A 562 4.00 -21.14 -10.91
C LYS A 562 2.81 -21.48 -11.82
N GLY A 563 2.87 -22.62 -12.50
CA GLY A 563 1.77 -23.13 -13.32
C GLY A 563 0.57 -23.62 -12.50
N ALA A 564 0.80 -24.09 -11.27
CA ALA A 564 -0.24 -24.63 -10.40
C ALA A 564 -0.64 -23.68 -9.27
N ILE A 565 0.34 -22.99 -8.67
CA ILE A 565 0.15 -22.15 -7.49
C ILE A 565 0.83 -20.81 -7.73
N ASP A 566 0.10 -19.73 -7.45
CA ASP A 566 0.66 -18.39 -7.34
C ASP A 566 0.91 -18.05 -5.88
N VAL A 567 2.05 -17.44 -5.58
CA VAL A 567 2.31 -16.84 -4.27
C VAL A 567 2.91 -15.46 -4.48
N ASN A 568 2.16 -14.43 -4.09
CA ASN A 568 2.52 -13.01 -4.30
C ASN A 568 2.14 -12.17 -3.09
N LEU A 569 2.67 -10.95 -3.01
CA LEU A 569 2.16 -9.93 -2.08
C LEU A 569 1.00 -9.17 -2.72
N ASP A 570 -0.07 -8.91 -1.96
CA ASP A 570 -1.13 -8.00 -2.37
C ASP A 570 -0.71 -6.52 -2.23
N HIS A 571 -1.58 -5.59 -2.63
CA HIS A 571 -1.34 -4.14 -2.51
C HIS A 571 -1.14 -3.66 -1.07
N ARG A 572 -1.49 -4.48 -0.07
CA ARG A 572 -1.28 -4.23 1.36
C ARG A 572 -0.06 -4.98 1.91
N GLY A 573 0.80 -5.51 1.05
CA GLY A 573 1.98 -6.27 1.45
C GLY A 573 1.65 -7.53 2.23
N ARG A 574 0.48 -8.16 2.00
CA ARG A 574 0.07 -9.43 2.63
C ARG A 574 0.36 -10.57 1.67
N ILE A 575 0.83 -11.70 2.20
CA ILE A 575 1.10 -12.88 1.37
C ILE A 575 -0.24 -13.50 0.97
N VAL A 576 -0.43 -13.68 -0.32
CA VAL A 576 -1.58 -14.35 -0.93
C VAL A 576 -1.10 -15.56 -1.71
N VAL A 577 -1.58 -16.73 -1.30
CA VAL A 577 -1.39 -18.01 -2.01
C VAL A 577 -2.66 -18.28 -2.79
N THR A 578 -2.56 -18.47 -4.11
CA THR A 578 -3.68 -18.76 -5.00
C THR A 578 -3.48 -20.11 -5.69
N ASP A 579 -4.41 -21.03 -5.47
CA ASP A 579 -4.47 -22.29 -6.20
C ASP A 579 -5.16 -22.06 -7.55
N LYS A 580 -4.44 -22.28 -8.64
CA LYS A 580 -4.96 -22.12 -10.02
C LYS A 580 -5.64 -23.40 -10.52
N THR A 581 -5.54 -24.50 -9.77
CA THR A 581 -5.97 -25.84 -10.20
C THR A 581 -7.33 -26.25 -9.64
N GLN A 582 -7.71 -25.71 -8.48
CA GLN A 582 -8.95 -26.05 -7.79
C GLN A 582 -9.75 -24.80 -7.43
N SER A 583 -11.08 -24.89 -7.44
CA SER A 583 -11.97 -23.80 -6.99
C SER A 583 -12.02 -23.67 -5.46
N VAL A 584 -11.76 -24.75 -4.74
CA VAL A 584 -11.56 -24.76 -3.29
C VAL A 584 -10.25 -25.50 -3.05
N THR A 585 -9.27 -24.82 -2.48
CA THR A 585 -7.94 -25.40 -2.32
C THR A 585 -7.88 -26.34 -1.12
N ASN A 586 -7.09 -27.41 -1.20
CA ASN A 586 -6.73 -28.24 -0.04
C ASN A 586 -5.47 -27.75 0.67
N ILE A 587 -4.82 -26.72 0.14
CA ILE A 587 -3.61 -26.16 0.72
C ILE A 587 -3.95 -25.54 2.07
N ASP A 588 -3.06 -25.73 3.04
CA ASP A 588 -3.00 -24.97 4.30
C ASP A 588 -1.55 -24.52 4.50
N VAL A 589 -1.34 -23.30 4.96
CA VAL A 589 -0.01 -22.75 5.23
C VAL A 589 -0.03 -22.09 6.61
N ALA A 590 0.95 -22.36 7.45
CA ALA A 590 1.26 -21.57 8.64
C ALA A 590 2.72 -21.11 8.58
N ILE A 591 2.99 -19.86 8.96
CA ILE A 591 4.33 -19.26 8.94
C ILE A 591 4.57 -18.60 10.30
N TYR A 592 5.59 -19.04 11.03
CA TYR A 592 5.82 -18.64 12.42
C TYR A 592 7.30 -18.68 12.81
N ASN A 593 7.66 -18.03 13.91
CA ASN A 593 9.01 -18.02 14.47
C ASN A 593 9.01 -18.72 15.85
N ASP A 594 9.73 -19.83 16.00
CA ASP A 594 9.79 -20.55 17.29
C ASP A 594 10.80 -19.97 18.29
N LYS A 595 11.75 -19.14 17.83
CA LYS A 595 12.89 -18.71 18.64
C LYS A 595 12.47 -17.71 19.72
N GLU A 596 11.67 -16.71 19.34
CA GLU A 596 11.27 -15.60 20.22
C GLU A 596 9.75 -15.53 20.47
N SER A 597 8.92 -16.31 19.74
CA SER A 597 7.47 -16.27 19.93
C SER A 597 7.04 -16.89 21.25
N GLY A 598 6.10 -16.22 21.91
CA GLY A 598 5.48 -16.70 23.14
C GLY A 598 6.39 -16.71 24.36
N LYS A 599 7.56 -16.04 24.31
CA LYS A 599 8.51 -15.91 25.42
C LYS A 599 8.48 -14.50 26.03
N PHE A 600 8.42 -14.43 27.35
CA PHE A 600 8.21 -13.21 28.11
C PHE A 600 9.13 -13.18 29.34
N PHE A 601 9.99 -12.17 29.41
CA PHE A 601 10.99 -12.03 30.46
C PHE A 601 10.53 -11.02 31.53
N GLY A 602 10.49 -9.73 31.18
CA GLY A 602 10.00 -8.68 32.08
C GLY A 602 9.37 -7.51 31.32
N ASP A 603 9.49 -6.28 31.85
CA ASP A 603 8.73 -5.12 31.38
C ASP A 603 9.62 -3.92 30.99
N SER A 604 9.02 -2.83 30.50
CA SER A 604 9.76 -1.67 30.00
C SER A 604 10.56 -0.90 31.08
N THR A 605 10.34 -1.20 32.36
CA THR A 605 11.04 -0.56 33.49
C THR A 605 12.23 -1.37 34.02
N GLY A 606 12.39 -2.61 33.55
CA GLY A 606 13.49 -3.48 33.97
C GLY A 606 14.85 -3.08 33.42
N ASN A 607 15.87 -3.23 34.25
CA ASN A 607 17.25 -2.82 33.93
C ASN A 607 18.21 -4.01 33.69
N ALA A 608 17.79 -5.24 34.01
CA ALA A 608 18.59 -6.46 33.83
C ALA A 608 17.93 -7.38 32.78
N GLN A 609 18.68 -8.29 32.16
CA GLN A 609 18.18 -9.17 31.08
C GLN A 609 16.87 -9.89 31.46
N ASP A 610 16.80 -10.45 32.68
CA ASP A 610 15.64 -11.24 33.13
C ASP A 610 14.43 -10.38 33.56
N THR A 611 14.62 -9.06 33.68
CA THR A 611 13.57 -8.11 34.12
C THR A 611 13.20 -7.08 33.07
N LYS A 612 14.03 -6.93 32.03
CA LYS A 612 13.81 -6.02 30.90
C LYS A 612 12.77 -6.63 29.95
N GLN A 613 12.06 -5.75 29.27
CA GLN A 613 11.21 -6.06 28.13
C GLN A 613 11.95 -6.98 27.13
N GLY A 614 11.29 -8.07 26.76
CA GLY A 614 11.81 -9.08 25.84
C GLY A 614 11.73 -8.66 24.38
N LYS A 615 12.43 -9.40 23.53
CA LYS A 615 12.35 -9.27 22.08
C LYS A 615 11.14 -10.04 21.56
N GLY A 616 10.31 -9.39 20.76
CA GLY A 616 9.20 -10.09 20.08
C GLY A 616 9.68 -10.84 18.85
N SER A 617 8.79 -11.69 18.32
CA SER A 617 8.96 -12.31 17.01
C SER A 617 9.22 -11.27 15.92
N ILE A 618 10.42 -11.28 15.34
CA ILE A 618 10.86 -10.29 14.34
C ILE A 618 10.15 -10.43 12.99
N PHE A 619 9.56 -11.60 12.72
CA PHE A 619 8.80 -11.89 11.52
C PHE A 619 7.39 -12.29 11.92
N SER A 620 6.42 -11.56 11.40
CA SER A 620 5.03 -11.80 11.71
C SER A 620 4.21 -11.70 10.45
N PHE A 621 3.64 -12.83 10.04
CA PHE A 621 2.78 -12.91 8.87
C PHE A 621 1.31 -13.12 9.28
N MET A 622 1.07 -14.05 10.22
CA MET A 622 -0.24 -14.31 10.79
C MET A 622 -0.21 -14.14 12.30
N GLN A 623 -1.19 -13.43 12.86
CA GLN A 623 -1.27 -13.21 14.30
C GLN A 623 -2.70 -13.26 14.85
N ASN A 624 -2.84 -13.80 16.07
CA ASN A 624 -3.99 -13.63 16.95
C ASN A 624 -3.90 -12.26 17.66
N ASN A 625 -4.17 -11.19 16.91
CA ASN A 625 -4.02 -9.82 17.37
C ASN A 625 -5.34 -9.04 17.42
N ALA A 626 -5.27 -7.90 18.12
CA ALA A 626 -6.30 -6.87 18.12
C ALA A 626 -6.67 -6.44 16.69
N GLN A 627 -7.89 -5.95 16.53
CA GLN A 627 -8.44 -5.54 15.23
C GLN A 627 -8.15 -4.09 14.95
N ALA A 628 -7.80 -3.75 13.71
CA ALA A 628 -7.68 -2.36 13.30
C ALA A 628 -9.08 -1.79 13.05
N ILE A 629 -9.48 -0.79 13.85
CA ILE A 629 -10.68 0.02 13.60
C ILE A 629 -10.43 0.92 12.40
N ASP A 630 -9.28 1.59 12.41
CA ASP A 630 -8.82 2.46 11.35
C ASP A 630 -7.31 2.31 11.15
N GLU A 631 -6.85 2.56 9.92
CA GLU A 631 -5.46 2.45 9.51
C GLU A 631 -5.18 3.44 8.36
N PRO A 632 -3.96 4.00 8.25
CA PRO A 632 -3.62 4.96 7.19
C PRO A 632 -3.84 4.48 5.74
N SER A 633 -3.76 3.18 5.48
CA SER A 633 -4.04 2.62 4.15
C SER A 633 -5.53 2.55 3.90
N ILE A 634 -5.94 2.65 2.65
CA ILE A 634 -7.34 2.65 2.23
C ILE A 634 -7.56 1.50 1.26
N ASP A 635 -8.73 0.86 1.35
CA ASP A 635 -9.23 -0.08 0.34
C ASP A 635 -10.74 0.13 0.27
N ILE A 636 -11.15 1.13 -0.52
CA ILE A 636 -12.52 1.68 -0.44
C ILE A 636 -13.57 0.58 -0.59
N PHE A 637 -13.46 -0.26 -1.62
CA PHE A 637 -14.50 -1.24 -1.91
C PHE A 637 -14.52 -2.39 -0.91
N LYS A 638 -13.34 -2.85 -0.45
CA LYS A 638 -13.26 -3.88 0.58
C LYS A 638 -13.77 -3.38 1.94
N ASP A 639 -13.50 -2.12 2.26
CA ASP A 639 -13.99 -1.51 3.48
C ASP A 639 -15.51 -1.34 3.41
N LEU A 640 -16.06 -0.79 2.33
CA LEU A 640 -17.52 -0.70 2.13
C LEU A 640 -18.21 -2.07 2.23
N GLU A 641 -17.60 -3.14 1.71
CA GLU A 641 -18.11 -4.51 1.84
C GLU A 641 -18.15 -4.98 3.30
N LYS A 642 -17.08 -4.74 4.07
CA LYS A 642 -17.06 -5.04 5.51
C LYS A 642 -18.13 -4.26 6.28
N MET A 643 -18.38 -3.01 5.90
CA MET A 643 -19.43 -2.16 6.51
C MET A 643 -20.83 -2.73 6.21
N ILE A 644 -21.10 -3.10 4.95
CA ILE A 644 -22.37 -3.75 4.56
C ILE A 644 -22.57 -5.05 5.31
N TYR A 645 -21.51 -5.85 5.44
CA TYR A 645 -21.56 -7.10 6.19
C TYR A 645 -21.86 -6.88 7.68
N ALA A 646 -21.27 -5.85 8.29
CA ALA A 646 -21.57 -5.47 9.67
C ALA A 646 -23.06 -5.11 9.85
N VAL A 647 -23.60 -4.27 8.95
CA VAL A 647 -25.02 -3.88 8.97
C VAL A 647 -25.93 -5.08 8.78
N ARG A 648 -25.66 -5.92 7.77
CA ARG A 648 -26.49 -7.09 7.45
C ARG A 648 -26.63 -8.06 8.62
N ASN A 649 -25.55 -8.24 9.38
CA ASN A 649 -25.53 -9.14 10.54
C ASN A 649 -25.88 -8.43 11.87
N GLY A 650 -26.16 -7.12 11.84
CA GLY A 650 -26.49 -6.34 13.05
C GLY A 650 -25.35 -6.19 14.03
N PHE A 651 -24.09 -6.26 13.57
CA PHE A 651 -22.92 -6.08 14.41
C PHE A 651 -22.76 -4.60 14.74
N GLN A 652 -23.18 -4.17 15.93
CA GLN A 652 -23.08 -2.77 16.32
C GLN A 652 -21.64 -2.34 16.62
N ARG A 653 -20.88 -3.22 17.26
CA ARG A 653 -19.46 -3.03 17.65
C ARG A 653 -18.73 -4.36 17.54
N SER A 654 -17.40 -4.32 17.61
CA SER A 654 -16.56 -5.52 17.75
C SER A 654 -17.10 -6.41 18.87
N ASP A 655 -17.21 -7.72 18.60
CA ASP A 655 -17.57 -8.69 19.62
C ASP A 655 -16.99 -10.06 19.27
N SER A 656 -16.22 -10.60 20.21
CA SER A 656 -15.66 -11.95 20.19
C SER A 656 -16.68 -13.06 19.96
N LYS A 657 -17.96 -12.83 20.27
CA LYS A 657 -19.06 -13.81 20.14
C LYS A 657 -19.79 -13.74 18.80
N ASN A 658 -19.49 -12.75 17.96
CA ASN A 658 -20.08 -12.64 16.63
C ASN A 658 -19.65 -13.81 15.74
N ALA A 659 -20.44 -14.07 14.68
CA ALA A 659 -20.08 -15.06 13.67
C ALA A 659 -18.76 -14.71 12.95
N ASP A 660 -18.46 -13.42 12.83
CA ASP A 660 -17.16 -12.90 12.44
C ASP A 660 -16.62 -12.00 13.57
N PRO A 661 -15.80 -12.56 14.48
CA PRO A 661 -15.18 -11.82 15.56
C PRO A 661 -14.26 -10.70 15.08
N ARG A 662 -13.73 -10.75 13.84
CA ARG A 662 -12.79 -9.78 13.23
C ARG A 662 -13.46 -8.54 12.66
N ASN A 663 -14.79 -8.51 12.62
CA ASN A 663 -15.55 -7.36 12.15
C ASN A 663 -15.70 -6.30 13.25
N ASN A 664 -15.39 -5.04 12.93
CA ASN A 664 -15.42 -3.92 13.89
C ASN A 664 -16.83 -3.40 14.22
N GLY A 665 -17.85 -3.94 13.56
CA GLY A 665 -19.23 -3.47 13.66
C GLY A 665 -19.47 -2.11 13.01
N VAL A 666 -20.71 -1.65 13.09
CA VAL A 666 -21.20 -0.42 12.46
C VAL A 666 -20.52 0.83 13.05
N GLN A 667 -20.18 0.85 14.33
CA GLN A 667 -19.50 2.00 14.95
C GLN A 667 -18.06 2.18 14.41
N GLY A 668 -17.28 1.10 14.33
CA GLY A 668 -15.96 1.16 13.70
C GLY A 668 -16.04 1.48 12.19
N ALA A 669 -17.10 1.01 11.53
CA ALA A 669 -17.39 1.37 10.14
C ALA A 669 -17.64 2.88 9.96
N ILE A 670 -18.26 3.57 10.92
CA ILE A 670 -18.49 5.02 10.87
C ILE A 670 -17.15 5.78 10.97
N GLU A 671 -16.24 5.35 11.85
CA GLU A 671 -14.91 5.96 11.92
C GLU A 671 -14.15 5.75 10.59
N ARG A 672 -14.27 4.56 10.01
CA ARG A 672 -13.60 4.22 8.75
C ARG A 672 -14.16 4.94 7.53
N ILE A 673 -15.47 5.13 7.43
CA ILE A 673 -16.07 5.86 6.28
C ILE A 673 -15.68 7.34 6.32
N ASP A 674 -15.49 7.93 7.50
CA ASP A 674 -15.07 9.32 7.65
C ASP A 674 -13.67 9.53 7.09
N HIS A 675 -12.75 8.60 7.38
CA HIS A 675 -11.43 8.58 6.76
C HIS A 675 -11.51 8.44 5.23
N ILE A 676 -12.30 7.49 4.70
CA ILE A 676 -12.49 7.33 3.25
C ILE A 676 -13.02 8.61 2.59
N MET A 677 -13.99 9.29 3.23
CA MET A 677 -14.53 10.54 2.71
C MET A 677 -13.49 11.66 2.67
N ASP A 678 -12.66 11.79 3.71
CA ASP A 678 -11.58 12.77 3.76
C ASP A 678 -10.53 12.51 2.68
N HIS A 679 -10.14 11.25 2.48
CA HIS A 679 -9.25 10.84 1.39
C HIS A 679 -9.77 11.23 0.01
N ILE A 680 -11.04 10.90 -0.28
CA ILE A 680 -11.67 11.30 -1.56
C ILE A 680 -11.71 12.82 -1.71
N ASN A 681 -11.92 13.57 -0.63
CA ASN A 681 -11.87 15.02 -0.67
C ASN A 681 -10.45 15.54 -0.99
N LYS A 682 -9.39 14.92 -0.45
CA LYS A 682 -8.00 15.26 -0.78
C LYS A 682 -7.68 15.00 -2.25
N GLU A 683 -8.05 13.82 -2.76
CA GLU A 683 -7.87 13.47 -4.17
C GLU A 683 -8.69 14.39 -5.11
N LYS A 684 -9.90 14.80 -4.68
CA LYS A 684 -10.69 15.82 -5.38
C LYS A 684 -10.00 17.19 -5.41
N VAL A 685 -9.40 17.63 -4.30
CA VAL A 685 -8.61 18.88 -4.26
C VAL A 685 -7.41 18.80 -5.19
N LYS A 686 -6.73 17.65 -5.24
CA LYS A 686 -5.59 17.38 -6.13
C LYS A 686 -5.98 17.49 -7.60
N ILE A 687 -7.04 16.81 -8.06
CA ILE A 687 -7.50 16.94 -9.46
C ILE A 687 -8.00 18.35 -9.79
N GLY A 688 -8.63 19.05 -8.82
CA GLY A 688 -9.03 20.44 -8.98
C GLY A 688 -7.83 21.37 -9.19
N SER A 689 -6.73 21.14 -8.48
CA SER A 689 -5.46 21.87 -8.69
C SER A 689 -4.89 21.65 -10.09
N TYR A 690 -4.91 20.40 -10.59
CA TYR A 690 -4.47 20.07 -11.94
C TYR A 690 -5.34 20.76 -13.00
N THR A 691 -6.66 20.74 -12.81
CA THR A 691 -7.61 21.44 -13.70
C THR A 691 -7.31 22.95 -13.76
N ASN A 692 -7.03 23.59 -12.63
CA ASN A 692 -6.70 25.03 -12.58
C ASN A 692 -5.37 25.33 -13.25
N LEU A 693 -4.33 24.54 -12.97
CA LEU A 693 -3.01 24.71 -13.59
C LEU A 693 -3.05 24.54 -15.11
N LEU A 694 -3.83 23.57 -15.61
CA LEU A 694 -4.06 23.36 -17.04
C LEU A 694 -4.80 24.54 -17.67
N LYS A 695 -5.80 25.09 -16.96
CA LYS A 695 -6.54 26.27 -17.41
C LYS A 695 -5.61 27.48 -17.55
N GLU A 696 -4.82 27.78 -16.52
CA GLU A 696 -3.87 28.91 -16.54
C GLU A 696 -2.80 28.73 -17.63
N THR A 697 -2.31 27.51 -17.80
CA THR A 697 -1.34 27.19 -18.86
C THR A 697 -1.93 27.39 -20.24
N ASN A 698 -3.17 26.94 -20.45
CA ASN A 698 -3.87 27.11 -21.72
C ASN A 698 -4.13 28.59 -22.05
N GLU A 699 -4.58 29.37 -21.06
CA GLU A 699 -4.80 30.82 -21.20
C GLU A 699 -3.50 31.55 -21.51
N ARG A 700 -2.41 31.22 -20.80
CA ARG A 700 -1.08 31.80 -21.07
C ARG A 700 -0.56 31.44 -22.46
N ALA A 701 -0.64 30.17 -22.87
CA ALA A 701 -0.19 29.74 -24.19
C ALA A 701 -1.01 30.40 -25.30
N SER A 702 -2.32 30.56 -25.10
CA SER A 702 -3.21 31.28 -26.03
C SER A 702 -2.81 32.75 -26.15
N LEU A 703 -2.53 33.42 -25.03
CA LEU A 703 -2.07 34.81 -25.03
C LEU A 703 -0.71 34.96 -25.72
N MET A 704 0.24 34.08 -25.42
CA MET A 704 1.55 34.07 -26.08
C MET A 704 1.42 33.83 -27.58
N LYS A 705 0.52 32.94 -28.02
CA LYS A 705 0.26 32.69 -29.44
C LYS A 705 -0.18 33.97 -30.14
N VAL A 706 -1.10 34.72 -29.53
CA VAL A 706 -1.57 36.02 -30.06
C VAL A 706 -0.43 37.05 -30.10
N ASN A 707 0.39 37.15 -29.05
CA ASN A 707 1.52 38.08 -29.01
C ASN A 707 2.57 37.75 -30.08
N VAL A 708 2.96 36.48 -30.23
CA VAL A 708 3.91 36.03 -31.24
C VAL A 708 3.34 36.25 -32.65
N ALA A 709 2.04 36.02 -32.85
CA ALA A 709 1.37 36.34 -34.11
C ALA A 709 1.38 37.85 -34.41
N SER A 710 1.20 38.71 -33.40
CA SER A 710 1.32 40.17 -33.55
C SER A 710 2.74 40.58 -33.91
N VAL A 711 3.75 40.07 -33.21
CA VAL A 711 5.17 40.34 -33.53
C VAL A 711 5.52 39.84 -34.94
N LYS A 712 4.99 38.68 -35.34
CA LYS A 712 5.15 38.17 -36.71
C LYS A 712 4.54 39.14 -37.71
N SER A 713 3.32 39.60 -37.49
CA SER A 713 2.63 40.58 -38.33
C SER A 713 3.45 41.87 -38.48
N GLU A 714 4.00 42.42 -37.39
CA GLU A 714 4.89 43.59 -37.45
C GLU A 714 6.17 43.36 -38.29
N VAL A 715 6.69 42.13 -38.30
CA VAL A 715 7.93 41.78 -39.01
C VAL A 715 7.69 41.47 -40.49
N ILE A 716 6.59 40.78 -40.82
CA ILE A 716 6.36 40.22 -42.16
C ILE A 716 5.27 40.91 -42.96
N ASP A 717 4.32 41.61 -42.33
CA ASP A 717 3.21 42.19 -43.08
C ASP A 717 3.66 43.42 -43.87
N ALA A 718 3.08 43.58 -45.05
CA ALA A 718 3.33 44.74 -45.89
C ALA A 718 2.50 45.93 -45.40
N ASP A 719 3.12 47.10 -45.24
CA ASP A 719 2.37 48.34 -45.14
C ASP A 719 1.67 48.58 -46.48
N TYR A 720 0.35 48.43 -46.50
CA TYR A 720 -0.47 48.57 -47.69
C TYR A 720 -0.34 49.96 -48.33
N ALA A 721 -0.22 51.02 -47.52
CA ALA A 721 -0.11 52.38 -48.02
C ALA A 721 1.26 52.60 -48.68
N GLU A 722 2.34 52.21 -48.02
CA GLU A 722 3.70 52.30 -48.57
C GLU A 722 3.87 51.41 -49.82
N SER A 723 3.33 50.19 -49.77
CA SER A 723 3.41 49.22 -50.88
C SER A 723 2.62 49.67 -52.09
N TYR A 724 1.44 50.26 -51.89
CA TYR A 724 0.63 50.84 -52.97
C TYR A 724 1.29 52.07 -53.61
N LEU A 725 1.84 52.97 -52.78
CA LEU A 725 2.60 54.13 -53.26
C LEU A 725 3.83 53.68 -54.06
N SER A 726 4.58 52.71 -53.56
CA SER A 726 5.74 52.12 -54.22
C SER A 726 5.38 51.45 -55.54
N LEU A 727 4.29 50.67 -55.56
CA LEU A 727 3.76 50.05 -56.78
C LEU A 727 3.41 51.10 -57.82
N THR A 728 2.67 52.14 -57.44
CA THR A 728 2.27 53.23 -58.33
C THR A 728 3.50 53.95 -58.89
N GLN A 729 4.49 54.25 -58.05
CA GLN A 729 5.75 54.88 -58.47
C GLN A 729 6.52 54.01 -59.47
N LYS A 730 6.62 52.69 -59.24
CA LYS A 730 7.29 51.76 -60.14
C LYS A 730 6.53 51.53 -61.43
N MET A 731 5.20 51.50 -61.40
CA MET A 731 4.37 51.45 -62.61
C MET A 731 4.57 52.70 -63.46
N MET A 732 4.57 53.90 -62.84
CA MET A 732 4.88 55.15 -63.55
C MET A 732 6.28 55.14 -64.16
N SER A 733 7.30 54.71 -63.41
CA SER A 733 8.67 54.64 -63.95
C SER A 733 8.81 53.62 -65.07
N TYR A 734 8.13 52.47 -64.95
CA TYR A 734 8.10 51.42 -65.97
C TYR A 734 7.39 51.90 -67.25
N GLN A 735 6.27 52.62 -67.12
CA GLN A 735 5.59 53.26 -68.25
C GLN A 735 6.47 54.33 -68.92
N ALA A 736 7.18 55.15 -68.14
CA ALA A 736 8.11 56.14 -68.67
C ALA A 736 9.29 55.46 -69.41
N MET A 737 9.83 54.37 -68.87
CA MET A 737 10.87 53.55 -69.53
C MET A 737 10.37 52.91 -70.83
N LEU A 738 9.13 52.39 -70.86
CA LEU A 738 8.48 51.88 -72.06
C LEU A 738 8.40 52.95 -73.17
N GLN A 739 7.98 54.16 -72.81
CA GLN A 739 7.92 55.29 -73.74
C GLN A 739 9.31 55.72 -74.23
N ALA A 740 10.31 55.77 -73.34
CA ALA A 740 11.69 56.09 -73.68
C ALA A 740 12.32 55.04 -74.60
N THR A 741 12.11 53.75 -74.32
CA THR A 741 12.57 52.61 -75.13
C THR A 741 11.93 52.65 -76.53
N SER A 742 10.62 52.93 -76.60
CA SER A 742 9.91 53.12 -77.86
C SER A 742 10.51 54.26 -78.70
N LYS A 743 10.86 55.40 -78.07
CA LYS A 743 11.52 56.53 -78.75
C LYS A 743 12.95 56.21 -79.20
N ILE A 744 13.74 55.46 -78.41
CA ILE A 744 15.10 55.02 -78.77
C ILE A 744 15.06 54.05 -79.96
N ASN A 745 14.10 53.11 -79.99
CA ASN A 745 13.90 52.22 -81.13
C ASN A 745 13.49 52.98 -82.41
N GLN A 746 12.67 54.04 -82.28
CA GLN A 746 12.31 54.93 -83.40
C GLN A 746 13.50 55.74 -83.94
N LEU A 747 14.38 56.24 -83.06
CA LEU A 747 15.60 56.96 -83.44
C LEU A 747 16.66 56.03 -84.08
N SER A 748 16.70 54.74 -83.71
CA SER A 748 17.58 53.75 -84.33
C SER A 748 17.16 53.37 -85.74
N LEU A 749 15.86 53.35 -86.05
CA LEU A 749 15.35 53.08 -87.40
C LEU A 749 15.59 54.28 -88.33
N LEU A 750 15.41 55.49 -87.81
CA LEU A 750 15.57 56.74 -88.58
C LEU A 750 17.04 57.07 -88.96
N ASN A 751 18.02 56.45 -88.29
CA ASN A 751 19.45 56.53 -88.65
C ASN A 751 19.93 55.34 -89.50
N TYR A 752 19.07 54.37 -89.81
CA TYR A 752 19.37 53.23 -90.67
C TYR A 752 18.78 53.39 -92.09
N MET A 753 17.76 54.25 -92.24
CA MET A 753 17.39 54.84 -93.53
C MET A 753 18.31 56.02 -93.84
#